data_AF-A0A4Q9YRC1-F1
#
_entry.id   AF-A0A4Q9YRC1-F1
#
_cell.length_a   1.000
_cell.length_b   1.000
_cell.length_c   1.000
_cell.angle_alpha   90.00
_cell.angle_beta   90.00
_cell.angle_gamma   90.00
#
_symmetry.space_group_name_H-M   'P 1'
#
loop_
_entity.id
_entity.type
_entity.pdbx_description
1 polymer ?
#
loop_
_entity_poly.entity_id
_entity_poly.type
_entity_poly.pdbx_seq_one_letter_code
_entity_poly.pdbx_strand_id
1 'polypeptide(L)'
;MNTTLLEPRKAINKAFLKIKPSRNFIELFKNNLIDLLDTINEKESEEFHKNLVISFLKKTYYEPNYFVNTKGKNDLVIHNGKEPSSFVGVIIEAKKPTNKTEMITVSNLNKKALHELVYYYMRERIVHKNTELKQLVVTNIYEWFIFDAQLFNKQFAENKTFAKQFLDFENKRASGSSTDYFYNEIAEPFIATLPATIEFTHFDIRSYDKPLRNANKEDDKQLIALYKLLSPEHLLKLSFSNDSNSLDKNFYTELLHIIGLTETKEGGKKLIQRNKEGQRFSGSLLENAIMQLDSMDKLSRLDNPKHYGENDEQRLFSIALELTITWVNRILFLKLLEAQLISYQKGNRDYSFLNAEKIKDYDNLNTLFFQVLAKKNDERNTDVKHLFNKIPYLNSSLFEMTDMEHQMFPISQLEDNKMLPLLSSTVIKDSLGKKKTGELNALHYFFSFLDAYDFASEGSEDIQEDNKTLINASVLGLIFEKINGYKDGSFFTPGFITMYMCREAIRKVVVQKFNEVKGWDCKTFIDLQNKKYDIEEANYIINSLKICDPAVGSGHFLVSALNEIISIKSKLEILCDKKGRLLKNYKIIIENDELMVFDDRDGSFFQYNPISEESRRVQETLFTEKQTIIENCLYGVDINPNSVKICRLRLWIELLKNAYYKGPDYKELETLPNIDINIKAGNSLISRFPLESDLQHALKQSKWTIEGYKEAVTTYQNAESKEEKREMMDLIKAIKNNFETNIDDPFKKKIAKARGEVDVLKTKINTALQWGEPISKDLKANLKSAESKLVKLENEKQNILNNVIYEDSFEWRFEFPQVLDNDGKFIGFDCIIGNPPYIQLQKLGQISTDLEKMSYETYIKTGDIYSLFYELGIKLLKPKGYLAFITSNKWMRAAYGESLRKYFVEKSNPVILIDFGGVQVFDTATVDTNILISEKAKYEGETKACILDKNFSINNTSDY
;
A
#
# COMPACT_ATOMS: atom_id res chain seq x y z
N MET A 1 17.81 -20.91 -34.29
CA MET A 1 17.74 -20.46 -32.89
C MET A 1 16.99 -19.15 -32.84
N ASN A 2 15.93 -19.05 -32.04
CA ASN A 2 15.29 -17.77 -31.77
C ASN A 2 16.00 -17.11 -30.59
N THR A 3 16.16 -15.79 -30.63
CA THR A 3 16.78 -15.02 -29.54
C THR A 3 15.85 -13.90 -29.08
N THR A 4 15.99 -13.51 -27.82
CA THR A 4 15.35 -12.30 -27.27
C THR A 4 16.44 -11.44 -26.66
N LEU A 5 16.69 -10.30 -27.29
CA LEU A 5 17.66 -9.31 -26.81
C LEU A 5 16.99 -8.40 -25.79
N LEU A 6 17.61 -8.25 -24.63
CA LEU A 6 17.27 -7.22 -23.64
C LEU A 6 18.36 -6.13 -23.61
N GLU A 7 17.92 -4.88 -23.61
CA GLU A 7 18.77 -3.74 -23.27
C GLU A 7 19.05 -3.72 -21.75
N PRO A 8 20.19 -3.16 -21.28
CA PRO A 8 20.54 -3.08 -19.86
C PRO A 8 19.38 -2.63 -18.95
N ARG A 9 18.65 -1.60 -19.38
CA ARG A 9 17.52 -1.04 -18.62
C ARG A 9 16.33 -2.00 -18.49
N LYS A 10 16.13 -2.88 -19.47
CA LYS A 10 15.04 -3.89 -19.47
C LYS A 10 15.39 -5.12 -18.63
N ALA A 11 16.69 -5.43 -18.49
CA ALA A 11 17.18 -6.57 -17.73
C ALA A 11 17.16 -6.38 -16.20
N ILE A 12 17.25 -5.14 -15.72
CA ILE A 12 17.34 -4.83 -14.29
C ILE A 12 15.96 -4.86 -13.64
N ASN A 13 15.87 -5.40 -12.41
CA ASN A 13 14.66 -5.28 -11.60
C ASN A 13 14.26 -3.80 -11.46
N LYS A 14 13.00 -3.50 -11.74
CA LYS A 14 12.55 -2.12 -11.87
C LYS A 14 12.59 -1.36 -10.53
N ALA A 15 12.28 -2.01 -9.42
CA ALA A 15 12.44 -1.40 -8.09
C ALA A 15 13.91 -1.02 -7.84
N PHE A 16 14.86 -1.89 -8.19
CA PHE A 16 16.27 -1.57 -8.06
C PHE A 16 16.69 -0.43 -8.99
N LEU A 17 16.22 -0.41 -10.23
CA LEU A 17 16.49 0.67 -11.20
C LEU A 17 16.03 2.04 -10.69
N LYS A 18 14.98 2.09 -9.86
CA LYS A 18 14.42 3.32 -9.26
C LYS A 18 15.28 3.93 -8.14
N ILE A 19 16.15 3.15 -7.51
CA ILE A 19 17.00 3.62 -6.39
C ILE A 19 18.12 4.51 -6.94
N LYS A 20 18.14 5.80 -6.58
CA LYS A 20 19.19 6.70 -7.07
C LYS A 20 20.57 6.27 -6.54
N PRO A 21 21.55 5.94 -7.39
CA PRO A 21 22.92 5.76 -6.93
C PRO A 21 23.48 7.11 -6.46
N SER A 22 24.34 7.10 -5.44
CA SER A 22 25.01 8.33 -5.01
C SER A 22 25.96 8.83 -6.09
N ARG A 23 26.11 10.16 -6.20
CA ARG A 23 27.08 10.79 -7.08
C ARG A 23 28.49 10.21 -6.90
N ASN A 24 28.91 9.98 -5.65
CA ASN A 24 30.22 9.41 -5.35
C ASN A 24 30.43 8.02 -5.95
N PHE A 25 29.40 7.16 -5.94
CA PHE A 25 29.49 5.83 -6.54
C PHE A 25 29.52 5.88 -8.07
N ILE A 26 28.75 6.78 -8.69
CA ILE A 26 28.81 6.98 -10.14
C ILE A 26 30.16 7.52 -10.57
N GLU A 27 30.75 8.50 -9.86
CA GLU A 27 32.09 8.99 -10.19
C GLU A 27 33.17 7.91 -10.03
N LEU A 28 33.09 7.08 -8.99
CA LEU A 28 33.99 5.93 -8.82
C LEU A 28 33.86 4.95 -10.01
N PHE A 29 32.62 4.63 -10.40
CA PHE A 29 32.34 3.80 -11.57
C PHE A 29 32.88 4.40 -12.86
N LYS A 30 32.66 5.70 -13.09
CA LYS A 30 33.18 6.44 -14.25
C LYS A 30 34.69 6.33 -14.32
N ASN A 31 35.39 6.66 -13.24
CA ASN A 31 36.85 6.63 -13.18
C ASN A 31 37.39 5.22 -13.48
N ASN A 32 36.83 4.19 -12.83
CA ASN A 32 37.28 2.82 -13.05
C ASN A 32 36.95 2.31 -14.48
N LEU A 33 35.84 2.75 -15.08
CA LEU A 33 35.48 2.37 -16.45
C LEU A 33 36.33 3.11 -17.50
N ILE A 34 36.68 4.37 -17.24
CA ILE A 34 37.66 5.12 -18.05
C ILE A 34 39.02 4.43 -18.00
N ASP A 35 39.49 4.08 -16.79
CA ASP A 35 40.75 3.35 -16.61
C ASP A 35 40.74 2.02 -17.36
N LEU A 36 39.62 1.28 -17.34
CA LEU A 36 39.45 0.06 -18.12
C LEU A 36 39.61 0.35 -19.61
N LEU A 37 38.88 1.34 -20.15
CA LEU A 37 38.91 1.70 -21.57
C LEU A 37 40.31 2.15 -22.04
N ASP A 38 40.99 2.97 -21.24
CA ASP A 38 42.30 3.54 -21.58
C ASP A 38 43.44 2.51 -21.50
N THR A 39 43.24 1.42 -20.74
CA THR A 39 44.25 0.35 -20.58
C THR A 39 44.12 -0.76 -21.62
N ILE A 40 43.02 -0.83 -22.38
CA ILE A 40 42.84 -1.89 -23.38
C ILE A 40 43.90 -1.80 -24.48
N ASN A 41 44.54 -2.93 -24.77
CA ASN A 41 45.51 -3.06 -25.85
C ASN A 41 45.23 -4.33 -26.66
N GLU A 42 44.61 -4.19 -27.82
CA GLU A 42 44.22 -5.30 -28.70
C GLU A 42 45.38 -6.22 -29.12
N LYS A 43 46.64 -5.81 -28.97
CA LYS A 43 47.81 -6.65 -29.25
C LYS A 43 48.09 -7.66 -28.14
N GLU A 44 47.65 -7.38 -26.91
CA GLU A 44 47.91 -8.21 -25.74
C GLU A 44 47.13 -9.52 -25.72
N SER A 45 47.50 -10.41 -24.80
CA SER A 45 46.87 -11.72 -24.64
C SER A 45 45.43 -11.64 -24.10
N GLU A 46 44.67 -12.73 -24.22
CA GLU A 46 43.35 -12.87 -23.58
C GLU A 46 43.45 -12.74 -22.05
N GLU A 47 44.49 -13.34 -21.46
CA GLU A 47 44.75 -13.28 -20.01
C GLU A 47 45.05 -11.86 -19.53
N PHE A 48 45.70 -11.03 -20.34
CA PHE A 48 45.90 -9.60 -20.03
C PHE A 48 44.55 -8.88 -19.87
N HIS A 49 43.64 -9.04 -20.84
CA HIS A 49 42.32 -8.41 -20.81
C HIS A 49 41.44 -8.95 -19.68
N LYS A 50 41.53 -10.25 -19.38
CA LYS A 50 40.86 -10.88 -18.24
C LYS A 50 41.25 -10.23 -16.91
N ASN A 51 42.54 -9.94 -16.72
CA ASN A 51 43.03 -9.25 -15.53
C ASN A 51 42.50 -7.80 -15.42
N LEU A 52 42.29 -7.12 -16.55
CA LEU A 52 41.66 -5.79 -16.56
C LEU A 52 40.19 -5.86 -16.11
N VAL A 53 39.43 -6.85 -16.61
CA VAL A 53 38.03 -7.09 -16.17
C VAL A 53 37.98 -7.38 -14.67
N ILE A 54 38.87 -8.25 -14.15
CA ILE A 54 38.98 -8.55 -12.72
C ILE A 54 39.22 -7.26 -11.91
N SER A 55 40.22 -6.47 -12.32
CA SER A 55 40.58 -5.22 -11.65
C SER A 55 39.40 -4.24 -11.63
N PHE A 56 38.72 -4.07 -12.76
CA PHE A 56 37.56 -3.18 -12.87
C PHE A 56 36.42 -3.59 -11.93
N LEU A 57 36.00 -4.86 -11.96
CA LEU A 57 34.92 -5.35 -11.12
C LEU A 57 35.27 -5.20 -9.62
N LYS A 58 36.49 -5.58 -9.23
CA LYS A 58 36.96 -5.48 -7.84
C LYS A 58 36.94 -4.05 -7.31
N LYS A 59 37.60 -3.12 -8.01
CA LYS A 59 37.73 -1.71 -7.60
C LYS A 59 36.41 -0.96 -7.57
N THR A 60 35.43 -1.44 -8.33
CA THR A 60 34.14 -0.76 -8.48
C THR A 60 33.08 -1.28 -7.50
N TYR A 61 33.00 -2.59 -7.29
CA TYR A 61 31.87 -3.22 -6.59
C TYR A 61 32.24 -4.28 -5.56
N TYR A 62 33.15 -5.18 -5.92
CA TYR A 62 33.21 -6.48 -5.25
C TYR A 62 34.19 -6.51 -4.08
N GLU A 63 35.26 -5.71 -4.07
CA GLU A 63 36.15 -5.64 -2.90
C GLU A 63 35.59 -4.68 -1.82
N PRO A 64 35.71 -5.03 -0.52
CA PRO A 64 36.31 -6.25 0.04
C PRO A 64 35.29 -7.39 0.28
N ASN A 65 34.04 -7.25 -0.16
CA ASN A 65 32.92 -8.08 0.29
C ASN A 65 32.76 -9.42 -0.45
N TYR A 66 33.30 -9.53 -1.67
CA TYR A 66 33.14 -10.68 -2.55
C TYR A 66 34.46 -11.07 -3.20
N PHE A 67 34.70 -12.36 -3.32
CA PHE A 67 35.87 -12.89 -3.98
C PHE A 67 35.65 -12.97 -5.50
N VAL A 68 36.55 -12.36 -6.27
CA VAL A 68 36.54 -12.37 -7.74
C VAL A 68 37.89 -12.85 -8.24
N ASN A 69 37.93 -14.00 -8.91
CA ASN A 69 39.17 -14.57 -9.46
C ASN A 69 38.90 -15.68 -10.48
N THR A 70 39.96 -16.24 -11.06
CA THR A 70 39.93 -17.50 -11.83
C THR A 70 39.63 -18.69 -10.90
N LYS A 71 38.97 -19.75 -11.41
CA LYS A 71 38.69 -20.97 -10.63
C LYS A 71 38.90 -22.23 -11.47
N GLY A 72 40.04 -22.88 -11.29
CA GLY A 72 40.34 -24.15 -11.95
C GLY A 72 40.37 -23.99 -13.47
N LYS A 73 39.39 -24.61 -14.17
CA LYS A 73 39.22 -24.48 -15.62
C LYS A 73 38.24 -23.37 -16.03
N ASN A 74 37.55 -22.74 -15.07
CA ASN A 74 36.65 -21.64 -15.37
C ASN A 74 37.47 -20.35 -15.48
N ASP A 75 37.13 -19.54 -16.48
CA ASP A 75 37.88 -18.35 -16.86
C ASP A 75 37.88 -17.29 -15.75
N LEU A 76 36.70 -16.82 -15.34
CA LEU A 76 36.54 -15.87 -14.27
C LEU A 76 35.24 -16.18 -13.50
N VAL A 77 35.28 -16.09 -12.18
CA VAL A 77 34.10 -16.28 -11.33
C VAL A 77 33.96 -15.16 -10.29
N ILE A 78 32.71 -14.85 -9.95
CA ILE A 78 32.34 -14.04 -8.79
C ILE A 78 31.70 -14.99 -7.78
N HIS A 79 32.21 -15.01 -6.56
CA HIS A 79 31.68 -15.83 -5.48
C HIS A 79 30.59 -15.10 -4.67
N ASN A 80 29.69 -15.85 -4.05
CA ASN A 80 28.62 -15.34 -3.18
C ASN A 80 29.13 -14.76 -1.84
N GLY A 81 30.43 -14.88 -1.55
CA GLY A 81 31.05 -14.30 -0.37
C GLY A 81 32.52 -13.93 -0.59
N LYS A 82 33.14 -13.41 0.46
CA LYS A 82 34.53 -12.91 0.46
C LYS A 82 35.62 -13.99 0.35
N GLU A 83 35.26 -15.26 0.57
CA GLU A 83 36.21 -16.37 0.62
C GLU A 83 36.17 -17.20 -0.69
N PRO A 84 37.31 -17.70 -1.18
CA PRO A 84 37.36 -18.58 -2.37
C PRO A 84 36.57 -19.90 -2.22
N SER A 85 36.28 -20.30 -0.99
CA SER A 85 35.50 -21.51 -0.67
C SER A 85 34.00 -21.32 -0.78
N SER A 86 33.51 -20.07 -0.85
CA SER A 86 32.07 -19.79 -1.01
C SER A 86 31.58 -20.21 -2.40
N PHE A 87 30.27 -20.44 -2.54
CA PHE A 87 29.71 -20.87 -3.82
C PHE A 87 29.91 -19.83 -4.92
N VAL A 88 30.07 -20.31 -6.15
CA VAL A 88 30.16 -19.44 -7.33
C VAL A 88 28.77 -18.91 -7.64
N GLY A 89 28.63 -17.58 -7.68
CA GLY A 89 27.41 -16.88 -8.06
C GLY A 89 27.35 -16.51 -9.54
N VAL A 90 28.49 -16.14 -10.13
CA VAL A 90 28.61 -15.75 -11.55
C VAL A 90 29.79 -16.44 -12.20
N ILE A 91 29.62 -16.90 -13.44
CA ILE A 91 30.71 -17.34 -14.31
C ILE A 91 30.83 -16.35 -15.46
N ILE A 92 32.06 -15.94 -15.76
CA ILE A 92 32.40 -15.01 -16.82
C ILE A 92 33.41 -15.69 -17.76
N GLU A 93 33.04 -15.84 -19.02
CA GLU A 93 33.91 -16.28 -20.12
C GLU A 93 34.46 -15.04 -20.84
N ALA A 94 35.77 -14.87 -20.86
CA ALA A 94 36.41 -13.66 -21.36
C ALA A 94 37.26 -13.95 -22.60
N LYS A 95 36.90 -13.37 -23.74
CA LYS A 95 37.65 -13.47 -24.99
C LYS A 95 38.52 -12.25 -25.25
N LYS A 96 39.59 -12.43 -26.04
CA LYS A 96 40.36 -11.31 -26.57
C LYS A 96 39.48 -10.42 -27.48
N PRO A 97 39.61 -9.07 -27.46
CA PRO A 97 38.79 -8.16 -28.26
C PRO A 97 38.76 -8.48 -29.78
N THR A 98 39.88 -8.96 -30.33
CA THR A 98 40.01 -9.25 -31.76
C THR A 98 39.54 -10.67 -32.16
N ASN A 99 39.15 -11.52 -31.20
CA ASN A 99 38.75 -12.90 -31.44
C ASN A 99 37.30 -13.03 -31.95
N LYS A 100 37.05 -12.56 -33.17
CA LYS A 100 35.72 -12.58 -33.81
C LYS A 100 35.21 -13.99 -34.17
N THR A 101 36.11 -14.97 -34.25
CA THR A 101 35.75 -16.33 -34.66
C THR A 101 35.02 -17.07 -33.55
N GLU A 102 35.54 -16.95 -32.32
CA GLU A 102 35.04 -17.64 -31.12
C GLU A 102 34.02 -16.83 -30.32
N MET A 103 34.05 -15.50 -30.42
CA MET A 103 33.13 -14.60 -29.74
C MET A 103 31.70 -14.68 -30.33
N ILE A 104 30.70 -14.62 -29.46
CA ILE A 104 29.28 -14.56 -29.85
C ILE A 104 28.89 -13.18 -30.40
N THR A 105 27.81 -13.14 -31.18
CA THR A 105 27.18 -11.88 -31.64
C THR A 105 25.69 -11.90 -31.34
N VAL A 106 25.05 -10.72 -31.35
CA VAL A 106 23.59 -10.58 -31.14
C VAL A 106 22.78 -11.46 -32.11
N SER A 107 23.26 -11.64 -33.35
CA SER A 107 22.63 -12.46 -34.37
C SER A 107 23.03 -13.94 -34.33
N ASN A 108 24.14 -14.29 -33.66
CA ASN A 108 24.64 -15.65 -33.59
C ASN A 108 25.32 -15.95 -32.25
N LEU A 109 24.56 -16.61 -31.37
CA LEU A 109 25.04 -17.07 -30.07
C LEU A 109 25.79 -18.42 -30.13
N ASN A 110 25.62 -19.21 -31.21
CA ASN A 110 26.18 -20.56 -31.29
C ASN A 110 27.67 -20.51 -31.69
N LYS A 111 28.52 -20.07 -30.76
CA LYS A 111 29.97 -19.94 -30.90
C LYS A 111 30.67 -20.54 -29.70
N LYS A 112 31.98 -20.78 -29.86
CA LYS A 112 32.84 -21.42 -28.85
C LYS A 112 32.72 -20.78 -27.47
N ALA A 113 32.65 -19.45 -27.37
CA ALA A 113 32.49 -18.78 -26.07
C ALA A 113 31.20 -19.19 -25.32
N LEU A 114 30.08 -19.41 -26.03
CA LEU A 114 28.87 -19.95 -25.39
C LEU A 114 29.03 -21.43 -25.03
N HIS A 115 29.73 -22.21 -25.86
CA HIS A 115 29.98 -23.64 -25.59
C HIS A 115 30.81 -23.82 -24.31
N GLU A 116 31.84 -22.99 -24.13
CA GLU A 116 32.67 -22.90 -22.93
C GLU A 116 31.83 -22.50 -21.71
N LEU A 117 30.98 -21.47 -21.85
CA LEU A 117 30.09 -21.04 -20.78
C LEU A 117 29.10 -22.14 -20.35
N VAL A 118 28.51 -22.87 -21.31
CA VAL A 118 27.63 -24.03 -21.04
C VAL A 118 28.41 -25.14 -20.33
N TYR A 119 29.64 -25.43 -20.77
CA TYR A 119 30.48 -26.43 -20.13
C TYR A 119 30.77 -26.08 -18.67
N TYR A 120 31.16 -24.84 -18.38
CA TYR A 120 31.44 -24.38 -17.01
C TYR A 120 30.20 -24.39 -16.13
N TYR A 121 29.06 -23.95 -16.68
CA TYR A 121 27.77 -24.03 -16.00
C TYR A 121 27.44 -25.47 -15.60
N MET A 122 27.54 -26.42 -16.54
CA MET A 122 27.21 -27.82 -16.30
C MET A 122 28.13 -28.46 -15.25
N ARG A 123 29.42 -28.12 -15.22
CA ARG A 123 30.33 -28.59 -14.17
C ARG A 123 29.97 -28.06 -12.80
N GLU A 124 29.71 -26.76 -12.65
CA GLU A 124 29.27 -26.19 -11.38
C GLU A 124 27.94 -26.81 -10.91
N ARG A 125 26.96 -26.90 -11.80
CA ARG A 125 25.61 -27.38 -11.47
C ARG A 125 25.56 -28.87 -11.14
N ILE A 126 26.22 -29.72 -11.94
CA ILE A 126 26.11 -31.18 -11.85
C ILE A 126 27.26 -31.80 -11.04
N VAL A 127 28.51 -31.41 -11.32
CA VAL A 127 29.69 -32.02 -10.68
C VAL A 127 29.89 -31.43 -9.28
N HIS A 128 29.85 -30.11 -9.17
CA HIS A 128 30.00 -29.42 -7.88
C HIS A 128 28.70 -29.26 -7.09
N LYS A 129 27.56 -29.68 -7.66
CA LYS A 129 26.23 -29.59 -7.05
C LYS A 129 25.87 -28.17 -6.58
N ASN A 130 26.37 -27.17 -7.28
CA ASN A 130 26.12 -25.77 -6.96
C ASN A 130 24.70 -25.38 -7.39
N THR A 131 23.86 -25.04 -6.42
CA THR A 131 22.50 -24.55 -6.65
C THR A 131 22.35 -23.04 -6.53
N GLU A 132 23.45 -22.32 -6.32
CA GLU A 132 23.47 -20.89 -6.03
C GLU A 132 23.96 -20.01 -7.18
N LEU A 133 24.25 -20.59 -8.35
CA LEU A 133 24.54 -19.83 -9.58
C LEU A 133 23.38 -18.91 -9.95
N LYS A 134 23.69 -17.64 -10.24
CA LYS A 134 22.72 -16.57 -10.49
C LYS A 134 22.75 -16.06 -11.92
N GLN A 135 23.95 -15.78 -12.45
CA GLN A 135 24.15 -15.21 -13.79
C GLN A 135 25.36 -15.84 -14.49
N LEU A 136 25.37 -15.74 -15.81
CA LEU A 136 26.43 -16.21 -16.69
C LEU A 136 26.78 -15.09 -17.68
N VAL A 137 28.07 -14.87 -17.94
CA VAL A 137 28.53 -13.74 -18.75
C VAL A 137 29.52 -14.20 -19.82
N VAL A 138 29.39 -13.67 -21.02
CA VAL A 138 30.42 -13.74 -22.07
C VAL A 138 30.84 -12.31 -22.40
N THR A 139 32.14 -12.03 -22.44
CA THR A 139 32.64 -10.70 -22.81
C THR A 139 33.91 -10.78 -23.62
N ASN A 140 34.11 -9.83 -24.54
CA ASN A 140 35.41 -9.60 -25.18
C ASN A 140 36.10 -8.33 -24.66
N ILE A 141 35.75 -7.90 -23.44
CA ILE A 141 35.97 -6.60 -22.81
C ILE A 141 35.08 -5.46 -23.31
N TYR A 142 34.83 -5.38 -24.62
CA TYR A 142 34.00 -4.35 -25.21
C TYR A 142 32.52 -4.68 -25.13
N GLU A 143 32.15 -5.82 -25.69
CA GLU A 143 30.80 -6.35 -25.73
C GLU A 143 30.60 -7.31 -24.56
N TRP A 144 29.43 -7.22 -23.93
CA TRP A 144 29.03 -8.02 -22.79
C TRP A 144 27.69 -8.67 -23.06
N PHE A 145 27.58 -9.96 -22.78
CA PHE A 145 26.38 -10.77 -22.91
C PHE A 145 26.09 -11.42 -21.57
N ILE A 146 24.93 -11.14 -20.97
CA ILE A 146 24.54 -11.65 -19.65
C ILE A 146 23.30 -12.54 -19.78
N PHE A 147 23.35 -13.72 -19.18
CA PHE A 147 22.31 -14.74 -19.21
C PHE A 147 21.90 -15.16 -17.80
N ASP A 148 20.59 -15.30 -17.57
CA ASP A 148 20.06 -15.84 -16.31
C ASP A 148 20.43 -17.33 -16.16
N ALA A 149 20.98 -17.71 -15.00
CA ALA A 149 21.33 -19.10 -14.73
C ALA A 149 20.12 -20.04 -14.72
N GLN A 150 18.90 -19.53 -14.45
CA GLN A 150 17.66 -20.31 -14.55
C GLN A 150 17.36 -20.73 -15.99
N LEU A 151 17.69 -19.89 -16.97
CA LEU A 151 17.56 -20.25 -18.38
C LEU A 151 18.44 -21.45 -18.70
N PHE A 152 19.70 -21.42 -18.25
CA PHE A 152 20.62 -22.53 -18.46
C PHE A 152 20.18 -23.81 -17.72
N ASN A 153 19.59 -23.67 -16.54
CA ASN A 153 19.04 -24.80 -15.79
C ASN A 153 17.93 -25.48 -16.61
N LYS A 154 16.97 -24.70 -17.11
CA LYS A 154 15.83 -25.22 -17.89
C LYS A 154 16.26 -25.83 -19.21
N GLN A 155 17.19 -25.20 -19.92
CA GLN A 155 17.57 -25.62 -21.28
C GLN A 155 18.60 -26.76 -21.31
N PHE A 156 19.55 -26.76 -20.36
CA PHE A 156 20.68 -27.69 -20.37
C PHE A 156 20.63 -28.71 -19.22
N ALA A 157 20.53 -28.26 -17.97
CA ALA A 157 20.63 -29.16 -16.82
C ALA A 157 19.40 -30.08 -16.63
N GLU A 158 18.19 -29.54 -16.88
CA GLU A 158 16.94 -30.30 -16.80
C GLU A 158 16.68 -31.13 -18.07
N ASN A 159 17.40 -30.85 -19.16
CA ASN A 159 17.33 -31.65 -20.36
C ASN A 159 18.07 -32.98 -20.13
N LYS A 160 17.30 -34.05 -19.90
CA LYS A 160 17.82 -35.39 -19.60
C LYS A 160 18.81 -35.91 -20.64
N THR A 161 18.60 -35.60 -21.93
CA THR A 161 19.48 -36.04 -23.02
C THR A 161 20.83 -35.33 -22.94
N PHE A 162 20.82 -34.00 -22.85
CA PHE A 162 22.04 -33.20 -22.77
C PHE A 162 22.82 -33.47 -21.49
N ALA A 163 22.14 -33.52 -20.33
CA ALA A 163 22.75 -33.85 -19.05
C ALA A 163 23.42 -35.22 -19.05
N LYS A 164 22.82 -36.22 -19.72
CA LYS A 164 23.43 -37.54 -19.89
C LYS A 164 24.69 -37.49 -20.76
N GLN A 165 24.64 -36.81 -21.91
CA GLN A 165 25.80 -36.65 -22.79
C GLN A 165 26.97 -35.94 -22.08
N PHE A 166 26.68 -34.89 -21.30
CA PHE A 166 27.66 -34.22 -20.47
C PHE A 166 28.27 -35.15 -19.41
N LEU A 167 27.45 -35.92 -18.68
CA LEU A 167 27.95 -36.89 -17.69
C LEU A 167 28.79 -37.99 -18.32
N ASP A 168 28.41 -38.49 -19.49
CA ASP A 168 29.19 -39.48 -20.22
C ASP A 168 30.54 -38.88 -20.67
N PHE A 169 30.56 -37.63 -21.11
CA PHE A 169 31.79 -36.89 -21.40
C PHE A 169 32.69 -36.71 -20.17
N GLU A 170 32.17 -36.15 -19.06
CA GLU A 170 32.94 -35.86 -17.83
C GLU A 170 33.52 -37.14 -17.22
N ASN A 171 32.81 -38.27 -17.33
CA ASN A 171 33.26 -39.58 -16.85
C ASN A 171 34.12 -40.34 -17.89
N LYS A 172 34.53 -39.71 -18.99
CA LYS A 172 35.33 -40.31 -20.07
C LYS A 172 34.70 -41.57 -20.69
N ARG A 173 33.37 -41.60 -20.75
CA ARG A 173 32.54 -42.65 -21.39
C ARG A 173 32.08 -42.26 -22.80
N ALA A 174 32.27 -41.00 -23.20
CA ALA A 174 32.03 -40.54 -24.57
C ALA A 174 33.16 -40.94 -25.52
N SER A 175 32.91 -40.83 -26.83
CA SER A 175 33.88 -41.16 -27.89
C SER A 175 35.13 -40.26 -27.90
N GLY A 176 35.08 -39.11 -27.23
CA GLY A 176 36.21 -38.20 -27.01
C GLY A 176 36.21 -37.62 -25.60
N SER A 177 37.40 -37.25 -25.11
CA SER A 177 37.62 -36.72 -23.75
C SER A 177 38.25 -35.33 -23.71
N SER A 178 38.48 -34.69 -24.86
CA SER A 178 38.97 -33.31 -24.93
C SER A 178 37.81 -32.32 -24.81
N THR A 179 38.09 -31.12 -24.31
CA THR A 179 37.09 -30.04 -24.29
C THR A 179 36.62 -29.67 -25.69
N ASP A 180 37.50 -29.73 -26.70
CA ASP A 180 37.12 -29.51 -28.11
C ASP A 180 36.08 -30.51 -28.60
N TYR A 181 36.14 -31.77 -28.14
CA TYR A 181 35.10 -32.77 -28.44
C TYR A 181 33.76 -32.36 -27.82
N PHE A 182 33.75 -31.88 -26.56
CA PHE A 182 32.52 -31.39 -25.95
C PHE A 182 31.94 -30.20 -26.70
N TYR A 183 32.77 -29.25 -27.11
CA TYR A 183 32.30 -28.06 -27.83
C TYR A 183 31.69 -28.42 -29.19
N ASN A 184 32.44 -29.14 -30.02
CA ASN A 184 32.05 -29.38 -31.42
C ASN A 184 31.02 -30.52 -31.57
N GLU A 185 31.09 -31.57 -30.75
CA GLU A 185 30.27 -32.79 -30.94
C GLU A 185 29.05 -32.85 -29.99
N ILE A 186 29.01 -32.03 -28.93
CA ILE A 186 27.93 -32.05 -27.94
C ILE A 186 27.23 -30.69 -27.85
N ALA A 187 27.95 -29.63 -27.50
CA ALA A 187 27.36 -28.32 -27.25
C ALA A 187 26.85 -27.66 -28.53
N GLU A 188 27.69 -27.54 -29.56
CA GLU A 188 27.33 -26.88 -30.82
C GLU A 188 26.09 -27.50 -31.51
N PRO A 189 25.99 -28.84 -31.69
CA PRO A 189 24.83 -29.44 -32.36
C PRO A 189 23.56 -29.34 -31.51
N PHE A 190 23.68 -29.41 -30.18
CA PHE A 190 22.53 -29.25 -29.28
C PHE A 190 21.98 -27.83 -29.33
N ILE A 191 22.86 -26.82 -29.26
CA ILE A 191 22.46 -25.40 -29.34
C ILE A 191 21.85 -25.07 -30.70
N ALA A 192 22.34 -25.67 -31.79
CA ALA A 192 21.79 -25.48 -33.13
C ALA A 192 20.32 -25.97 -33.24
N THR A 193 19.95 -27.00 -32.47
CA THR A 193 18.62 -27.63 -32.51
C THR A 193 17.69 -27.17 -31.40
N LEU A 194 18.12 -26.20 -30.57
CA LEU A 194 17.36 -25.72 -29.42
C LEU A 194 16.01 -25.10 -29.89
N PRO A 195 14.86 -25.67 -29.48
CA PRO A 195 13.55 -25.18 -29.91
C PRO A 195 13.12 -23.90 -29.17
N ALA A 196 13.80 -23.56 -28.07
CA ALA A 196 13.46 -22.44 -27.21
C ALA A 196 14.23 -21.16 -27.58
N THR A 197 13.59 -20.03 -27.30
CA THR A 197 14.22 -18.72 -27.42
C THR A 197 15.22 -18.49 -26.29
N ILE A 198 16.47 -18.15 -26.61
CA ILE A 198 17.46 -17.74 -25.60
C ILE A 198 17.34 -16.23 -25.40
N GLU A 199 16.93 -15.85 -24.18
CA GLU A 199 16.92 -14.47 -23.72
C GLU A 199 18.28 -14.10 -23.13
N PHE A 200 18.80 -12.92 -23.48
CA PHE A 200 20.06 -12.41 -22.96
C PHE A 200 20.09 -10.89 -22.97
N THR A 201 20.91 -10.32 -22.10
CA THR A 201 21.19 -8.88 -22.06
C THR A 201 22.47 -8.59 -22.83
N HIS A 202 22.51 -7.55 -23.66
CA HIS A 202 23.74 -7.15 -24.34
C HIS A 202 23.97 -5.64 -24.30
N PHE A 203 25.26 -5.27 -24.17
CA PHE A 203 25.72 -3.89 -24.32
C PHE A 203 27.18 -3.85 -24.78
N ASP A 204 27.59 -2.71 -25.35
CA ASP A 204 28.97 -2.40 -25.71
C ASP A 204 29.45 -1.22 -24.87
N ILE A 205 30.50 -1.40 -24.06
CA ILE A 205 31.01 -0.33 -23.18
C ILE A 205 31.49 0.91 -23.96
N ARG A 206 31.85 0.76 -25.24
CA ARG A 206 32.30 1.87 -26.09
C ARG A 206 31.17 2.85 -26.40
N SER A 207 29.91 2.41 -26.37
CA SER A 207 28.78 3.33 -26.57
C SER A 207 28.64 4.35 -25.44
N TYR A 208 29.32 4.12 -24.30
CA TYR A 208 29.31 4.99 -23.14
C TYR A 208 30.53 5.92 -23.06
N ASP A 209 31.46 5.90 -24.02
CA ASP A 209 32.68 6.73 -23.97
C ASP A 209 32.36 8.24 -23.89
N LYS A 210 31.35 8.70 -24.64
CA LYS A 210 30.90 10.09 -24.60
C LYS A 210 30.36 10.53 -23.23
N PRO A 211 29.38 9.84 -22.60
CA PRO A 211 28.94 10.19 -21.24
C PRO A 211 30.04 10.02 -20.19
N LEU A 212 31.00 9.11 -20.38
CA LEU A 212 32.11 8.95 -19.44
C LEU A 212 33.06 10.15 -19.41
N ARG A 213 33.41 10.70 -20.58
CA ARG A 213 34.49 11.70 -20.72
C ARG A 213 34.03 13.16 -20.80
N ASN A 214 32.75 13.43 -20.61
CA ASN A 214 32.23 14.79 -20.62
C ASN A 214 31.97 15.32 -19.20
N ALA A 215 31.87 16.65 -19.07
CA ALA A 215 31.61 17.33 -17.80
C ALA A 215 30.10 17.58 -17.54
N ASN A 216 29.22 17.15 -18.45
CA ASN A 216 27.78 17.35 -18.34
C ASN A 216 27.16 16.30 -17.41
N LYS A 217 26.86 16.72 -16.17
CA LYS A 217 26.26 15.85 -15.14
C LYS A 217 24.95 15.17 -15.56
N GLU A 218 24.20 15.75 -16.49
CA GLU A 218 22.96 15.15 -16.97
C GLU A 218 23.21 13.92 -17.85
N ASP A 219 24.34 13.89 -18.58
CA ASP A 219 24.70 12.74 -19.42
C ASP A 219 25.07 11.51 -18.58
N ASP A 220 25.49 11.70 -17.33
CA ASP A 220 25.81 10.61 -16.41
C ASP A 220 24.61 9.71 -16.09
N LYS A 221 23.37 10.20 -16.29
CA LYS A 221 22.16 9.39 -16.12
C LYS A 221 22.14 8.18 -17.07
N GLN A 222 22.82 8.28 -18.21
CA GLN A 222 22.97 7.17 -19.16
C GLN A 222 23.79 6.00 -18.58
N LEU A 223 24.60 6.26 -17.55
CA LEU A 223 25.45 5.26 -16.91
C LEU A 223 24.72 4.47 -15.81
N ILE A 224 23.55 4.93 -15.34
CA ILE A 224 22.84 4.31 -14.20
C ILE A 224 22.50 2.84 -14.48
N ALA A 225 21.92 2.56 -15.65
CA ALA A 225 21.58 1.18 -16.01
C ALA A 225 22.83 0.30 -16.09
N LEU A 226 23.91 0.77 -16.74
CA LEU A 226 25.15 0.00 -16.83
C LEU A 226 25.80 -0.23 -15.46
N TYR A 227 25.84 0.80 -14.62
CA TYR A 227 26.32 0.72 -13.24
C TYR A 227 25.58 -0.39 -12.47
N LYS A 228 24.25 -0.33 -12.47
CA LYS A 228 23.42 -1.32 -11.75
C LYS A 228 23.48 -2.72 -12.34
N LEU A 229 23.60 -2.85 -13.66
CA LEU A 229 23.67 -4.15 -14.32
C LEU A 229 24.89 -4.95 -13.86
N LEU A 230 26.01 -4.27 -13.59
CA LEU A 230 27.27 -4.90 -13.18
C LEU A 230 27.44 -5.01 -11.66
N SER A 231 26.48 -4.49 -10.89
CA SER A 231 26.54 -4.46 -9.44
C SER A 231 26.22 -5.82 -8.81
N PRO A 232 26.62 -6.05 -7.54
CA PRO A 232 26.33 -7.28 -6.82
C PRO A 232 24.82 -7.54 -6.67
N GLU A 233 24.01 -6.48 -6.49
CA GLU A 233 22.56 -6.58 -6.37
C GLU A 233 21.92 -7.24 -7.60
N HIS A 234 22.40 -6.91 -8.81
CA HIS A 234 21.91 -7.54 -10.03
C HIS A 234 22.59 -8.89 -10.31
N LEU A 235 23.93 -8.92 -10.32
CA LEU A 235 24.67 -10.10 -10.75
C LEU A 235 24.61 -11.27 -9.76
N LEU A 236 24.56 -11.00 -8.45
CA LEU A 236 24.41 -12.01 -7.40
C LEU A 236 22.97 -12.14 -6.90
N LYS A 237 22.00 -11.42 -7.51
CA LYS A 237 20.59 -11.38 -7.11
C LYS A 237 20.42 -11.11 -5.61
N LEU A 238 21.21 -10.18 -5.07
CA LEU A 238 21.11 -9.80 -3.66
C LEU A 238 19.83 -8.99 -3.44
N SER A 239 19.27 -9.10 -2.24
CA SER A 239 18.25 -8.15 -1.80
C SER A 239 18.86 -6.75 -1.76
N PHE A 240 18.35 -5.87 -2.60
CA PHE A 240 18.65 -4.44 -2.51
C PHE A 240 17.68 -3.82 -1.49
N SER A 241 18.17 -2.92 -0.65
CA SER A 241 17.37 -2.26 0.38
C SER A 241 16.35 -1.32 -0.27
N ASN A 242 15.26 -1.91 -0.74
CA ASN A 242 14.06 -1.23 -1.19
C ASN A 242 12.87 -1.88 -0.53
N ASP A 243 13.03 -2.20 0.75
CA ASP A 243 11.85 -2.27 1.57
C ASP A 243 11.42 -0.82 1.77
N SER A 244 10.71 -0.30 0.76
CA SER A 244 9.92 0.92 0.77
C SER A 244 8.96 0.94 1.97
N ASN A 245 8.82 -0.20 2.66
CA ASN A 245 8.07 -0.42 3.89
C ASN A 245 8.96 -0.61 5.14
N SER A 246 10.26 -0.34 5.09
CA SER A 246 11.12 -0.34 6.27
C SER A 246 11.14 1.03 6.94
N LEU A 247 10.90 1.04 8.24
CA LEU A 247 10.88 2.27 9.03
C LEU A 247 12.30 2.87 9.11
N ASP A 248 12.50 4.10 8.62
CA ASP A 248 13.70 4.87 8.96
C ASP A 248 13.67 5.23 10.44
N LYS A 249 14.53 4.57 11.22
CA LYS A 249 14.56 4.71 12.68
C LYS A 249 15.00 6.11 13.12
N ASN A 250 15.85 6.79 12.35
CA ASN A 250 16.34 8.12 12.71
C ASN A 250 15.23 9.15 12.50
N PHE A 251 14.58 9.13 11.33
CA PHE A 251 13.42 9.95 11.00
C PHE A 251 12.31 9.74 12.04
N TYR A 252 11.97 8.47 12.32
CA TYR A 252 10.93 8.13 13.29
C TYR A 252 11.23 8.67 14.69
N THR A 253 12.43 8.41 15.22
CA THR A 253 12.81 8.81 16.57
C THR A 253 12.83 10.33 16.72
N GLU A 254 13.36 11.04 15.72
CA GLU A 254 13.42 12.50 15.73
C GLU A 254 12.04 13.14 15.56
N LEU A 255 11.16 12.56 14.72
CA LEU A 255 9.77 13.01 14.61
C LEU A 255 9.00 12.84 15.93
N LEU A 256 9.15 11.70 16.62
CA LEU A 256 8.54 11.52 17.94
C LEU A 256 9.01 12.57 18.94
N HIS A 257 10.31 12.92 18.93
CA HIS A 257 10.86 13.98 19.76
C HIS A 257 10.23 15.35 19.47
N ILE A 258 10.06 15.70 18.19
CA ILE A 258 9.40 16.95 17.77
C ILE A 258 7.92 16.98 18.21
N ILE A 259 7.23 15.84 18.13
CA ILE A 259 5.85 15.71 18.58
C ILE A 259 5.76 15.82 20.10
N GLY A 260 6.71 15.26 20.86
CA GLY A 260 6.70 15.17 22.33
C GLY A 260 6.38 13.76 22.87
N LEU A 261 6.67 12.74 22.07
CA LEU A 261 6.40 11.32 22.34
C LEU A 261 7.71 10.52 22.42
N THR A 262 7.63 9.33 23.03
CA THR A 262 8.73 8.36 23.07
C THR A 262 8.23 6.92 22.91
N GLU A 263 9.09 6.07 22.34
CA GLU A 263 8.84 4.62 22.22
C GLU A 263 9.46 3.90 23.44
N THR A 264 8.62 3.32 24.30
CA THR A 264 9.04 2.48 25.44
C THR A 264 8.79 1.01 25.15
N LYS A 265 9.50 0.10 25.85
CA LYS A 265 9.22 -1.35 25.79
C LYS A 265 8.59 -1.80 27.10
N GLU A 266 7.35 -2.28 27.05
CA GLU A 266 6.64 -2.87 28.18
C GLU A 266 6.14 -4.27 27.82
N GLY A 267 6.54 -5.29 28.58
CA GLY A 267 6.06 -6.67 28.39
C GLY A 267 6.36 -7.28 27.01
N GLY A 268 7.44 -6.85 26.35
CA GLY A 268 7.79 -7.28 24.97
C GLY A 268 7.08 -6.49 23.86
N LYS A 269 6.13 -5.60 24.20
CA LYS A 269 5.50 -4.67 23.26
C LYS A 269 6.22 -3.32 23.29
N LYS A 270 6.37 -2.71 22.13
CA LYS A 270 6.75 -1.30 22.01
C LYS A 270 5.48 -0.47 22.20
N LEU A 271 5.54 0.62 22.96
CA LEU A 271 4.41 1.52 23.20
C LEU A 271 4.85 2.95 22.96
N ILE A 272 3.98 3.74 22.32
CA ILE A 272 4.17 5.17 22.19
C ILE A 272 3.46 5.85 23.34
N GLN A 273 4.22 6.61 24.13
CA GLN A 273 3.74 7.26 25.33
C GLN A 273 4.19 8.72 25.33
N ARG A 274 3.45 9.56 26.06
CA ARG A 274 3.90 10.91 26.42
C ARG A 274 5.26 10.83 27.11
N ASN A 275 6.15 11.78 26.83
CA ASN A 275 7.43 11.85 27.52
C ASN A 275 7.25 11.89 29.05
N LYS A 276 8.20 11.26 29.75
CA LYS A 276 8.22 11.26 31.22
C LYS A 276 8.41 12.67 31.76
N GLU A 277 7.90 12.92 32.95
CA GLU A 277 8.12 14.18 33.67
C GLU A 277 9.63 14.48 33.77
N GLY A 278 10.03 15.74 33.52
CA GLY A 278 11.43 16.14 33.37
C GLY A 278 12.03 15.97 31.96
N GLN A 279 11.34 15.27 31.05
CA GLN A 279 11.68 15.15 29.61
C GLN A 279 10.58 15.71 28.70
N ARG A 280 9.58 16.39 29.29
CA ARG A 280 8.52 17.11 28.58
C ARG A 280 9.04 18.50 28.24
N PHE A 281 9.17 18.79 26.95
CA PHE A 281 9.62 20.09 26.46
C PHE A 281 8.42 20.89 25.98
N SER A 282 8.21 22.09 26.52
CA SER A 282 7.08 22.95 26.15
C SER A 282 7.08 23.39 24.68
N GLY A 283 8.23 23.28 23.99
CA GLY A 283 8.32 23.47 22.55
C GLY A 283 7.87 22.29 21.71
N SER A 284 7.68 21.09 22.27
CA SER A 284 7.10 19.99 21.51
C SER A 284 5.63 20.26 21.21
N LEU A 285 5.15 19.83 20.03
CA LEU A 285 3.79 20.14 19.56
C LEU A 285 2.71 19.69 20.55
N LEU A 286 2.86 18.48 21.10
CA LEU A 286 1.92 17.91 22.06
C LEU A 286 1.88 18.72 23.36
N GLU A 287 3.03 19.08 23.93
CA GLU A 287 3.06 19.83 25.19
C GLU A 287 2.54 21.26 25.02
N ASN A 288 2.86 21.91 23.88
CA ASN A 288 2.30 23.21 23.54
C ASN A 288 0.76 23.14 23.45
N ALA A 289 0.21 22.11 22.78
CA ALA A 289 -1.23 21.90 22.69
C ALA A 289 -1.88 21.59 24.05
N ILE A 290 -1.27 20.74 24.89
CA ILE A 290 -1.77 20.45 26.24
C ILE A 290 -1.85 21.72 27.08
N MET A 291 -0.80 22.56 27.05
CA MET A 291 -0.77 23.82 27.78
C MET A 291 -1.88 24.77 27.34
N GLN A 292 -2.22 24.82 26.04
CA GLN A 292 -3.31 25.65 25.53
C GLN A 292 -4.70 25.09 25.88
N LEU A 293 -4.89 23.77 25.82
CA LEU A 293 -6.15 23.14 26.25
C LEU A 293 -6.45 23.42 27.72
N ASP A 294 -5.42 23.31 28.56
CA ASP A 294 -5.51 23.54 30.00
C ASP A 294 -5.73 25.03 30.33
N SER A 295 -4.93 25.92 29.73
CA SER A 295 -5.02 27.37 29.98
C SER A 295 -6.37 27.97 29.57
N MET A 296 -6.99 27.44 28.52
CA MET A 296 -8.28 27.90 28.01
C MET A 296 -9.49 27.17 28.63
N ASP A 297 -9.27 26.26 29.59
CA ASP A 297 -10.30 25.40 30.21
C ASP A 297 -11.20 24.72 29.16
N LYS A 298 -10.59 24.09 28.15
CA LYS A 298 -11.35 23.48 27.04
C LYS A 298 -12.06 22.19 27.43
N LEU A 299 -11.58 21.49 28.47
CA LEU A 299 -12.20 20.24 28.94
C LEU A 299 -13.63 20.45 29.45
N SER A 300 -13.95 21.62 30.01
CA SER A 300 -15.30 21.94 30.51
C SER A 300 -16.35 22.02 29.40
N ARG A 301 -15.94 22.06 28.12
CA ARG A 301 -16.80 22.16 26.93
C ARG A 301 -16.96 20.84 26.18
N LEU A 302 -16.46 19.74 26.74
CA LEU A 302 -16.60 18.41 26.15
C LEU A 302 -17.99 17.84 26.43
N ASP A 303 -18.69 17.45 25.38
CA ASP A 303 -20.00 16.80 25.52
C ASP A 303 -19.87 15.42 26.20
N ASN A 304 -18.84 14.64 25.83
CA ASN A 304 -18.59 13.28 26.33
C ASN A 304 -17.13 13.09 26.83
N PRO A 305 -16.75 13.62 28.00
CA PRO A 305 -15.36 13.62 28.48
C PRO A 305 -14.80 12.22 28.76
N LYS A 306 -15.65 11.22 29.03
CA LYS A 306 -15.23 9.82 29.26
C LYS A 306 -14.59 9.17 28.03
N HIS A 307 -14.96 9.62 26.82
CA HIS A 307 -14.40 9.09 25.58
C HIS A 307 -12.89 9.37 25.45
N TYR A 308 -12.43 10.48 26.03
CA TYR A 308 -11.04 10.93 25.90
C TYR A 308 -10.13 10.51 27.07
N GLY A 309 -10.70 9.95 28.13
CA GLY A 309 -9.94 9.47 29.29
C GLY A 309 -10.74 9.48 30.59
N GLU A 310 -10.24 8.71 31.56
CA GLU A 310 -10.87 8.58 32.89
C GLU A 310 -10.62 9.82 33.77
N ASN A 311 -9.49 10.48 33.56
CA ASN A 311 -9.07 11.68 34.30
C ASN A 311 -8.62 12.80 33.36
N ASP A 312 -8.47 14.01 33.90
CA ASP A 312 -8.19 15.21 33.10
C ASP A 312 -6.83 15.15 32.40
N GLU A 313 -5.79 14.57 33.03
CA GLU A 313 -4.49 14.39 32.36
C GLU A 313 -4.61 13.48 31.13
N GLN A 314 -5.35 12.38 31.24
CA GLN A 314 -5.61 11.48 30.12
C GLN A 314 -6.43 12.17 29.02
N ARG A 315 -7.43 12.98 29.39
CA ARG A 315 -8.27 13.73 28.44
C ARG A 315 -7.45 14.78 27.68
N LEU A 316 -6.66 15.59 28.40
CA LEU A 316 -5.76 16.57 27.80
C LEU A 316 -4.80 15.89 26.82
N PHE A 317 -4.17 14.80 27.25
CA PHE A 317 -3.25 14.06 26.39
C PHE A 317 -3.94 13.50 25.14
N SER A 318 -5.09 12.84 25.27
CA SER A 318 -5.80 12.25 24.12
C SER A 318 -6.24 13.30 23.11
N ILE A 319 -6.81 14.42 23.57
CA ILE A 319 -7.28 15.50 22.69
C ILE A 319 -6.09 16.22 22.04
N ALA A 320 -5.06 16.56 22.81
CA ALA A 320 -3.86 17.20 22.27
C ALA A 320 -3.15 16.30 21.26
N LEU A 321 -3.10 15.00 21.51
CA LEU A 321 -2.52 14.02 20.59
C LEU A 321 -3.32 13.96 19.29
N GLU A 322 -4.65 13.93 19.34
CA GLU A 322 -5.50 13.93 18.13
C GLU A 322 -5.31 15.19 17.28
N LEU A 323 -5.28 16.38 17.91
CA LEU A 323 -4.97 17.63 17.24
C LEU A 323 -3.57 17.61 16.63
N THR A 324 -2.57 17.19 17.40
CA THR A 324 -1.17 17.13 16.95
C THR A 324 -0.98 16.18 15.78
N ILE A 325 -1.60 14.99 15.80
CA ILE A 325 -1.57 14.04 14.69
C ILE A 325 -2.22 14.67 13.45
N THR A 326 -3.36 15.35 13.61
CA THR A 326 -4.05 16.02 12.50
C THR A 326 -3.16 17.08 11.84
N TRP A 327 -2.45 17.89 12.63
CA TRP A 327 -1.54 18.90 12.10
C TRP A 327 -0.27 18.32 11.47
N VAL A 328 0.35 17.33 12.12
CA VAL A 328 1.53 16.63 11.58
C VAL A 328 1.19 15.94 10.25
N ASN A 329 0.01 15.31 10.15
CA ASN A 329 -0.50 14.72 8.90
C ASN A 329 -0.53 15.75 7.77
N ARG A 330 -1.09 16.94 8.02
CA ARG A 330 -1.14 18.03 7.04
C ARG A 330 0.26 18.51 6.64
N ILE A 331 1.17 18.68 7.59
CA ILE A 331 2.54 19.15 7.32
C ILE A 331 3.32 18.13 6.49
N LEU A 332 3.24 16.84 6.83
CA LEU A 332 3.90 15.78 6.07
C LEU A 332 3.32 15.63 4.66
N PHE A 333 1.99 15.71 4.52
CA PHE A 333 1.36 15.77 3.20
C PHE A 333 1.88 16.96 2.38
N LEU A 334 1.97 18.13 3.00
CA LEU A 334 2.46 19.32 2.32
C LEU A 334 3.93 19.20 1.92
N LYS A 335 4.74 18.45 2.68
CA LYS A 335 6.13 18.20 2.31
C LYS A 335 6.25 17.32 1.07
N LEU A 336 5.38 16.32 0.93
CA LEU A 336 5.26 15.53 -0.29
C LEU A 336 4.79 16.39 -1.47
N LEU A 337 3.76 17.23 -1.27
CA LEU A 337 3.28 18.16 -2.29
C LEU A 337 4.38 19.13 -2.74
N GLU A 338 5.11 19.72 -1.79
CA GLU A 338 6.23 20.62 -2.09
C GLU A 338 7.29 19.93 -2.97
N ALA A 339 7.73 18.73 -2.57
CA ALA A 339 8.71 17.95 -3.34
C ALA A 339 8.21 17.64 -4.76
N GLN A 340 6.92 17.33 -4.91
CA GLN A 340 6.32 17.06 -6.20
C GLN A 340 6.20 18.32 -7.07
N LEU A 341 5.79 19.46 -6.51
CA LEU A 341 5.74 20.73 -7.24
C LEU A 341 7.14 21.15 -7.72
N ILE A 342 8.16 20.99 -6.88
CA ILE A 342 9.55 21.23 -7.27
C ILE A 342 9.96 20.30 -8.41
N SER A 343 9.59 19.02 -8.35
CA SER A 343 9.87 18.04 -9.41
C SER A 343 9.22 18.43 -10.75
N TYR A 344 7.92 18.78 -10.73
CA TYR A 344 7.17 19.21 -11.93
C TYR A 344 7.77 20.45 -12.60
N GLN A 345 8.49 21.26 -11.82
CA GLN A 345 9.11 22.51 -12.24
C GLN A 345 10.64 22.35 -12.40
N LYS A 346 11.10 21.12 -12.68
CA LYS A 346 12.49 20.77 -12.98
C LYS A 346 13.48 21.23 -11.91
N GLY A 347 13.10 21.08 -10.64
CA GLY A 347 13.95 21.42 -9.49
C GLY A 347 13.87 22.89 -9.06
N ASN A 348 12.96 23.70 -9.61
CA ASN A 348 12.81 25.10 -9.22
C ASN A 348 12.43 25.25 -7.73
N ARG A 349 13.37 25.75 -6.93
CA ARG A 349 13.23 25.92 -5.47
C ARG A 349 12.26 27.02 -5.06
N ASP A 350 11.81 27.89 -5.96
CA ASP A 350 10.79 28.88 -5.62
C ASP A 350 9.45 28.25 -5.22
N TYR A 351 9.21 27.01 -5.65
CA TYR A 351 8.06 26.19 -5.27
C TYR A 351 8.22 25.54 -3.89
N SER A 352 9.38 25.71 -3.23
CA SER A 352 9.50 25.40 -1.79
C SER A 352 8.71 26.43 -0.97
N PHE A 353 7.91 25.95 -0.02
CA PHE A 353 7.08 26.77 0.85
C PHE A 353 7.03 26.34 2.32
N LEU A 354 7.43 25.11 2.66
CA LEU A 354 7.49 24.64 4.06
C LEU A 354 8.85 24.97 4.68
N ASN A 355 9.13 26.26 4.86
CA ASN A 355 10.37 26.73 5.44
C ASN A 355 10.15 27.99 6.29
N ALA A 356 11.12 28.29 7.15
CA ALA A 356 11.08 29.42 8.06
C ALA A 356 11.03 30.81 7.39
N GLU A 357 11.37 30.90 6.09
CA GLU A 357 11.31 32.18 5.36
C GLU A 357 9.88 32.53 4.96
N LYS A 358 9.11 31.54 4.47
CA LYS A 358 7.71 31.73 4.07
C LYS A 358 6.71 31.52 5.21
N ILE A 359 6.99 30.62 6.15
CA ILE A 359 6.13 30.29 7.28
C ILE A 359 6.90 30.58 8.56
N LYS A 360 6.65 31.76 9.15
CA LYS A 360 7.41 32.26 10.30
C LYS A 360 6.86 31.80 11.65
N ASP A 361 5.57 31.49 11.68
CA ASP A 361 4.77 31.25 12.88
C ASP A 361 3.59 30.31 12.59
N TYR A 362 2.88 29.90 13.63
CA TYR A 362 1.71 29.02 13.50
C TYR A 362 0.52 29.72 12.85
N ASP A 363 0.44 31.06 12.87
CA ASP A 363 -0.56 31.84 12.13
C ASP A 363 -0.38 31.72 10.61
N ASN A 364 0.86 31.79 10.13
CA ASN A 364 1.21 31.61 8.73
C ASN A 364 0.89 30.17 8.29
N LEU A 365 1.16 29.18 9.16
CA LEU A 365 0.84 27.78 8.90
C LEU A 365 -0.67 27.53 8.85
N ASN A 366 -1.43 28.14 9.77
CA ASN A 366 -2.89 28.11 9.77
C ASN A 366 -3.48 28.76 8.50
N THR A 367 -2.89 29.87 8.07
CA THR A 367 -3.24 30.56 6.81
C THR A 367 -3.00 29.63 5.62
N LEU A 368 -1.86 28.93 5.57
CA LEU A 368 -1.57 27.95 4.54
C LEU A 368 -2.63 26.83 4.50
N PHE A 369 -3.04 26.28 5.65
CA PHE A 369 -4.08 25.26 5.70
C PHE A 369 -5.43 25.76 5.16
N PHE A 370 -5.96 26.83 5.75
CA PHE A 370 -7.38 27.15 5.57
C PHE A 370 -7.66 28.27 4.56
N GLN A 371 -6.67 29.11 4.27
CA GLN A 371 -6.81 30.25 3.34
C GLN A 371 -6.08 30.04 2.01
N VAL A 372 -5.21 29.03 1.90
CA VAL A 372 -4.50 28.70 0.64
C VAL A 372 -4.98 27.36 0.09
N LEU A 373 -4.77 26.27 0.82
CA LEU A 373 -5.03 24.92 0.30
C LEU A 373 -6.53 24.60 0.22
N ALA A 374 -7.31 25.19 1.12
CA ALA A 374 -8.76 25.06 1.18
C ALA A 374 -9.52 26.24 0.51
N LYS A 375 -8.83 27.10 -0.27
CA LYS A 375 -9.46 28.24 -0.95
C LYS A 375 -8.91 28.45 -2.37
N LYS A 376 -9.81 28.67 -3.34
CA LYS A 376 -9.45 28.90 -4.75
C LYS A 376 -8.61 30.17 -4.89
N ASN A 377 -7.70 30.18 -5.87
CA ASN A 377 -6.67 31.22 -5.98
C ASN A 377 -7.28 32.62 -6.20
N ASP A 378 -8.31 32.73 -7.02
CA ASP A 378 -9.07 33.96 -7.28
C ASP A 378 -9.77 34.52 -6.04
N GLU A 379 -10.22 33.67 -5.12
CA GLU A 379 -10.87 34.05 -3.86
C GLU A 379 -9.90 34.43 -2.73
N ARG A 380 -8.59 34.24 -2.90
CA ARG A 380 -7.57 34.60 -1.91
C ARG A 380 -7.44 36.13 -1.81
N ASN A 381 -7.18 36.63 -0.59
CA ASN A 381 -6.86 38.04 -0.38
C ASN A 381 -5.48 38.40 -0.98
N THR A 382 -5.16 39.69 -1.07
CA THR A 382 -3.93 40.18 -1.70
C THR A 382 -2.66 39.68 -1.04
N ASP A 383 -2.62 39.64 0.30
CA ASP A 383 -1.42 39.28 1.06
C ASP A 383 -1.12 37.78 0.91
N VAL A 384 -2.15 36.95 0.99
CA VAL A 384 -2.08 35.50 0.76
C VAL A 384 -1.67 35.20 -0.68
N LYS A 385 -2.21 35.92 -1.67
CA LYS A 385 -1.79 35.80 -3.06
C LYS A 385 -0.32 36.13 -3.24
N HIS A 386 0.17 37.19 -2.60
CA HIS A 386 1.58 37.58 -2.71
C HIS A 386 2.51 36.52 -2.09
N LEU A 387 2.17 36.00 -0.90
CA LEU A 387 3.01 35.05 -0.18
C LEU A 387 2.96 33.62 -0.76
N PHE A 388 1.81 33.20 -1.30
CA PHE A 388 1.54 31.81 -1.69
C PHE A 388 1.02 31.63 -3.14
N ASN A 389 1.37 32.54 -4.06
CA ASN A 389 0.93 32.48 -5.48
C ASN A 389 1.24 31.17 -6.21
N LYS A 390 2.31 30.48 -5.83
CA LYS A 390 2.78 29.22 -6.44
C LYS A 390 2.15 27.97 -5.83
N ILE A 391 1.33 28.12 -4.78
CA ILE A 391 0.70 26.98 -4.09
C ILE A 391 -0.71 26.77 -4.64
N PRO A 392 -1.03 25.55 -5.13
CA PRO A 392 -2.33 25.26 -5.71
C PRO A 392 -3.43 25.19 -4.65
N TYR A 393 -4.67 25.23 -5.11
CA TYR A 393 -5.84 24.81 -4.35
C TYR A 393 -6.03 23.29 -4.53
N LEU A 394 -6.40 22.57 -3.47
CA LEU A 394 -6.53 21.10 -3.54
C LEU A 394 -7.95 20.57 -3.37
N ASN A 395 -8.92 21.40 -2.97
CA ASN A 395 -10.30 20.99 -2.68
C ASN A 395 -10.46 19.78 -1.73
N SER A 396 -9.46 19.47 -0.90
CA SER A 396 -9.48 18.27 -0.07
C SER A 396 -10.08 18.53 1.30
N SER A 397 -10.92 17.60 1.77
CA SER A 397 -11.40 17.56 3.17
C SER A 397 -10.25 17.44 4.18
N LEU A 398 -9.03 17.08 3.76
CA LEU A 398 -7.81 17.13 4.58
C LEU A 398 -7.51 18.54 5.13
N PHE A 399 -7.82 19.59 4.37
CA PHE A 399 -7.54 20.98 4.72
C PHE A 399 -8.80 21.77 5.11
N GLU A 400 -9.91 21.08 5.32
CA GLU A 400 -11.07 21.64 6.01
C GLU A 400 -10.84 21.57 7.52
N MET A 401 -11.34 22.57 8.24
CA MET A 401 -11.19 22.62 9.69
C MET A 401 -12.05 21.52 10.30
N THR A 402 -11.43 20.67 11.13
CA THR A 402 -12.13 19.54 11.74
C THR A 402 -13.04 20.01 12.88
N ASP A 403 -14.04 19.20 13.23
CA ASP A 403 -14.92 19.47 14.38
C ASP A 403 -14.11 19.67 15.67
N MET A 404 -13.05 18.88 15.87
CA MET A 404 -12.18 19.01 17.04
C MET A 404 -11.37 20.32 17.03
N GLU A 405 -10.87 20.77 15.87
CA GLU A 405 -10.20 22.08 15.78
C GLU A 405 -11.18 23.25 16.00
N HIS A 406 -12.43 23.10 15.57
CA HIS A 406 -13.49 24.07 15.84
C HIS A 406 -13.85 24.12 17.33
N GLN A 407 -14.01 22.97 17.97
CA GLN A 407 -14.43 22.87 19.38
C GLN A 407 -13.29 23.26 20.33
N MET A 408 -12.07 22.79 20.05
CA MET A 408 -10.88 23.03 20.86
C MET A 408 -10.18 24.32 20.43
N PHE A 409 -9.31 24.26 19.41
CA PHE A 409 -8.69 25.42 18.77
C PHE A 409 -7.95 25.01 17.49
N PRO A 410 -7.75 25.95 16.55
CA PRO A 410 -6.88 25.74 15.39
C PRO A 410 -5.39 25.89 15.76
N ILE A 411 -4.50 25.39 14.89
CA ILE A 411 -3.04 25.40 15.11
C ILE A 411 -2.46 26.80 15.40
N SER A 412 -3.09 27.87 14.91
CA SER A 412 -2.65 29.25 15.16
C SER A 412 -2.65 29.67 16.63
N GLN A 413 -3.31 28.92 17.52
CA GLN A 413 -3.31 29.20 18.96
C GLN A 413 -2.12 28.56 19.69
N LEU A 414 -1.22 27.85 19.00
CA LEU A 414 0.02 27.37 19.58
C LEU A 414 1.01 28.53 19.79
N GLU A 415 1.81 28.46 20.86
CA GLU A 415 2.80 29.50 21.15
C GLU A 415 3.99 29.43 20.17
N ASP A 416 4.26 30.54 19.48
CA ASP A 416 5.31 30.61 18.45
C ASP A 416 6.73 30.62 19.00
N ASN A 417 6.95 31.19 20.19
CA ASN A 417 8.29 31.49 20.72
C ASN A 417 8.93 30.33 21.50
N LYS A 418 8.38 29.11 21.40
CA LYS A 418 8.89 27.97 22.15
C LYS A 418 10.14 27.38 21.50
N MET A 419 11.15 27.14 22.32
CA MET A 419 12.39 26.47 21.94
C MET A 419 12.29 24.98 22.23
N LEU A 420 12.89 24.18 21.36
CA LEU A 420 12.98 22.73 21.49
C LEU A 420 14.45 22.30 21.35
N PRO A 421 15.01 21.54 22.30
CA PRO A 421 16.33 20.98 22.18
C PRO A 421 16.47 20.08 20.96
N LEU A 422 17.58 20.24 20.22
CA LEU A 422 17.94 19.34 19.14
C LEU A 422 18.29 17.97 19.70
N LEU A 423 17.75 16.92 19.08
CA LEU A 423 18.09 15.56 19.46
C LEU A 423 19.58 15.30 19.20
N SER A 424 20.27 14.60 20.10
CA SER A 424 21.71 14.30 19.94
C SER A 424 22.02 13.50 18.66
N SER A 425 21.04 12.72 18.20
CA SER A 425 21.11 11.96 16.96
C SER A 425 20.64 12.72 15.72
N THR A 426 20.29 14.01 15.83
CA THR A 426 19.66 14.80 14.75
C THR A 426 20.32 14.62 13.39
N VAL A 427 19.49 14.56 12.35
CA VAL A 427 19.92 14.54 10.95
C VAL A 427 20.50 15.89 10.51
N ILE A 428 20.16 16.98 11.21
CA ILE A 428 20.51 18.34 10.84
C ILE A 428 22.00 18.57 11.05
N LYS A 429 22.69 19.06 10.01
CA LYS A 429 24.11 19.37 10.02
C LYS A 429 24.37 20.87 9.92
N ASP A 430 25.47 21.31 10.51
CA ASP A 430 26.01 22.66 10.33
C ASP A 430 26.73 22.81 8.97
N SER A 431 27.23 24.02 8.68
CA SER A 431 27.96 24.33 7.46
C SER A 431 29.28 23.55 7.30
N LEU A 432 29.79 22.96 8.38
CA LEU A 432 30.98 22.11 8.38
C LEU A 432 30.63 20.61 8.26
N GLY A 433 29.34 20.27 8.11
CA GLY A 433 28.84 18.92 8.00
C GLY A 433 28.75 18.16 9.33
N LYS A 434 28.98 18.82 10.48
CA LYS A 434 28.82 18.22 11.82
C LYS A 434 27.38 18.32 12.28
N LYS A 435 26.93 17.38 13.12
CA LYS A 435 25.58 17.42 13.70
C LYS A 435 25.39 18.68 14.52
N LYS A 436 24.29 19.38 14.28
CA LYS A 436 23.96 20.61 15.01
C LYS A 436 23.58 20.27 16.46
N THR A 437 23.93 21.14 17.40
CA THR A 437 23.65 21.01 18.84
C THR A 437 23.00 22.29 19.39
N GLY A 438 22.30 22.19 20.52
CA GLY A 438 21.62 23.32 21.16
C GLY A 438 20.10 23.22 21.02
N GLU A 439 19.42 24.36 20.95
CA GLU A 439 17.96 24.45 20.81
C GLU A 439 17.60 25.27 19.57
N LEU A 440 16.43 25.01 18.99
CA LEU A 440 15.85 25.80 17.91
C LEU A 440 14.40 26.14 18.25
N ASN A 441 13.87 27.21 17.63
CA ASN A 441 12.43 27.42 17.59
C ASN A 441 11.75 26.14 17.08
N ALA A 442 10.69 25.69 17.76
CA ALA A 442 10.09 24.39 17.49
C ALA A 442 9.60 24.22 16.05
N LEU A 443 8.95 25.23 15.49
CA LEU A 443 8.45 25.20 14.11
C LEU A 443 9.60 25.18 13.10
N HIS A 444 10.64 26.00 13.34
CA HIS A 444 11.85 26.01 12.50
C HIS A 444 12.63 24.70 12.59
N TYR A 445 12.69 24.07 13.76
CA TYR A 445 13.27 22.75 13.92
C TYR A 445 12.49 21.74 13.05
N PHE A 446 11.16 21.75 13.12
CA PHE A 446 10.36 20.83 12.34
C PHE A 446 10.61 20.96 10.83
N PHE A 447 10.62 22.18 10.28
CA PHE A 447 10.92 22.38 8.86
C PHE A 447 12.36 21.99 8.49
N SER A 448 13.35 22.36 9.31
CA SER A 448 14.76 22.00 9.05
C SER A 448 14.98 20.49 9.09
N PHE A 449 14.27 19.79 9.98
CA PHE A 449 14.24 18.33 10.06
C PHE A 449 13.68 17.73 8.78
N LEU A 450 12.51 18.21 8.31
CA LEU A 450 11.90 17.71 7.07
C LEU A 450 12.77 18.02 5.83
N ASP A 451 13.41 19.18 5.77
CA ASP A 451 14.31 19.57 4.69
C ASP A 451 15.58 18.70 4.59
N ALA A 452 15.95 18.02 5.67
CA ALA A 452 17.12 17.14 5.68
C ALA A 452 16.87 15.78 5.00
N TYR A 453 15.62 15.46 4.66
CA TYR A 453 15.22 14.23 3.94
C TYR A 453 14.76 14.53 2.51
N ASP A 454 14.78 13.52 1.64
CA ASP A 454 14.21 13.59 0.29
C ASP A 454 12.77 13.05 0.32
N PHE A 455 11.80 13.87 -0.05
CA PHE A 455 10.37 13.51 -0.10
C PHE A 455 9.86 13.31 -1.54
N ALA A 456 10.75 13.23 -2.53
CA ALA A 456 10.36 13.02 -3.91
C ALA A 456 9.47 11.77 -4.05
N SER A 457 8.27 11.96 -4.62
CA SER A 457 7.19 10.96 -4.71
C SER A 457 7.54 9.76 -5.58
N GLU A 458 8.54 9.90 -6.44
CA GLU A 458 9.02 8.86 -7.34
C GLU A 458 10.55 8.91 -7.34
N GLY A 459 11.20 7.80 -6.98
CA GLY A 459 12.57 7.62 -7.44
C GLY A 459 12.58 7.74 -8.96
N SER A 460 13.23 8.78 -9.46
CA SER A 460 13.59 8.89 -10.87
C SER A 460 14.85 8.05 -11.10
N GLU A 461 15.06 7.61 -12.34
CA GLU A 461 16.37 7.12 -12.77
C GLU A 461 17.32 8.33 -12.87
N ASP A 462 17.75 8.80 -11.70
CA ASP A 462 18.57 9.97 -11.51
C ASP A 462 19.67 9.67 -10.49
N ILE A 463 20.67 10.55 -10.42
CA ILE A 463 21.79 10.43 -9.52
C ILE A 463 21.49 11.27 -8.28
N GLN A 464 21.69 10.67 -7.12
CA GLN A 464 21.54 11.39 -5.88
C GLN A 464 22.76 12.29 -5.65
N GLU A 465 22.57 13.61 -5.84
CA GLU A 465 23.60 14.63 -5.59
C GLU A 465 23.86 14.82 -4.08
N ASP A 466 22.80 14.84 -3.27
CA ASP A 466 22.87 14.98 -1.81
C ASP A 466 22.55 13.65 -1.12
N ASN A 467 23.35 13.23 -0.14
CA ASN A 467 23.14 11.98 0.62
C ASN A 467 21.95 12.03 1.61
N LYS A 468 20.80 12.57 1.20
CA LYS A 468 19.57 12.60 1.99
C LYS A 468 18.86 11.25 1.94
N THR A 469 18.31 10.80 3.05
CA THR A 469 17.49 9.58 3.04
C THR A 469 16.13 9.88 2.40
N LEU A 470 15.66 8.98 1.53
CA LEU A 470 14.34 9.05 0.89
C LEU A 470 13.24 8.65 1.89
N ILE A 471 12.19 9.46 1.99
CA ILE A 471 10.98 9.19 2.77
C ILE A 471 9.79 9.16 1.82
N ASN A 472 9.29 7.97 1.52
CA ASN A 472 8.14 7.77 0.63
C ASN A 472 6.81 7.72 1.42
N ALA A 473 5.71 7.64 0.68
CA ALA A 473 4.35 7.54 1.21
C ALA A 473 4.15 6.35 2.16
N SER A 474 4.72 5.20 1.82
CA SER A 474 4.57 3.96 2.57
C SER A 474 5.24 4.03 3.94
N VAL A 475 6.44 4.63 4.02
CA VAL A 475 7.15 4.93 5.29
C VAL A 475 6.31 5.85 6.18
N LEU A 476 5.68 6.89 5.62
CA LEU A 476 4.80 7.77 6.40
C LEU A 476 3.58 7.03 6.94
N GLY A 477 2.94 6.19 6.12
CA GLY A 477 1.83 5.34 6.56
C GLY A 477 2.22 4.46 7.75
N LEU A 478 3.39 3.82 7.68
CA LEU A 478 3.98 3.02 8.75
C LEU A 478 4.26 3.80 10.04
N ILE A 479 4.77 5.02 9.92
CA ILE A 479 5.04 5.90 11.05
C ILE A 479 3.75 6.24 11.78
N PHE A 480 2.73 6.65 11.05
CA PHE A 480 1.44 7.03 11.64
C PHE A 480 0.71 5.84 12.25
N GLU A 481 0.82 4.67 11.62
CA GLU A 481 0.34 3.42 12.22
C GLU A 481 1.03 3.11 13.53
N LYS A 482 2.35 3.28 13.62
CA LYS A 482 3.04 3.10 14.89
C LYS A 482 2.63 4.15 15.91
N ILE A 483 2.37 5.38 15.51
CA ILE A 483 1.87 6.40 16.45
C ILE A 483 0.48 6.01 16.98
N ASN A 484 -0.39 5.42 16.14
CA ASN A 484 -1.76 5.05 16.50
C ASN A 484 -1.92 3.66 17.16
N GLY A 485 -1.17 2.66 16.71
CA GLY A 485 -1.53 1.24 16.87
C GLY A 485 -1.21 0.60 18.22
N TYR A 486 -0.59 1.33 19.16
CA TYR A 486 -0.11 0.74 20.40
C TYR A 486 -1.12 0.70 21.55
N LYS A 487 -2.30 1.32 21.44
CA LYS A 487 -3.41 1.09 22.39
C LYS A 487 -4.31 -0.09 21.98
N ASP A 488 -4.48 -0.34 20.68
CA ASP A 488 -5.59 -1.15 20.17
C ASP A 488 -5.19 -2.56 19.67
N GLY A 489 -3.88 -2.86 19.61
CA GLY A 489 -3.39 -4.15 19.10
C GLY A 489 -3.49 -4.30 17.58
N SER A 490 -3.52 -3.19 16.85
CA SER A 490 -3.41 -3.18 15.39
C SER A 490 -1.98 -3.46 14.95
N PHE A 491 -1.81 -4.39 14.02
CA PHE A 491 -0.52 -4.78 13.46
C PHE A 491 -0.46 -4.40 11.99
N PHE A 492 0.63 -3.75 11.59
CA PHE A 492 0.91 -3.45 10.19
C PHE A 492 0.99 -4.75 9.40
N THR A 493 0.23 -4.83 8.31
CA THR A 493 0.30 -5.96 7.38
C THR A 493 1.38 -5.66 6.35
N PRO A 494 2.44 -6.47 6.25
CA PRO A 494 3.51 -6.20 5.30
C PRO A 494 3.01 -6.05 3.85
N GLY A 495 3.61 -5.15 3.09
CA GLY A 495 3.16 -4.83 1.73
C GLY A 495 3.15 -6.03 0.77
N PHE A 496 4.04 -7.00 0.94
CA PHE A 496 4.02 -8.21 0.12
C PHE A 496 2.80 -9.11 0.43
N ILE A 497 2.30 -9.12 1.69
CA ILE A 497 1.08 -9.85 2.08
C ILE A 497 -0.14 -9.16 1.50
N THR A 498 -0.27 -7.85 1.72
CA THR A 498 -1.41 -7.08 1.22
C THR A 498 -1.49 -7.20 -0.30
N MET A 499 -0.35 -7.09 -0.98
CA MET A 499 -0.28 -7.22 -2.43
C MET A 499 -0.63 -8.62 -2.93
N TYR A 500 -0.10 -9.67 -2.29
CA TYR A 500 -0.44 -11.05 -2.63
C TYR A 500 -1.95 -11.31 -2.50
N MET A 501 -2.53 -10.95 -1.35
CA MET A 501 -3.96 -11.15 -1.09
C MET A 501 -4.83 -10.37 -2.08
N CYS A 502 -4.51 -9.09 -2.35
CA CYS A 502 -5.21 -8.28 -3.34
C CYS A 502 -5.13 -8.90 -4.73
N ARG A 503 -3.93 -9.34 -5.16
CA ARG A 503 -3.71 -9.99 -6.45
C ARG A 503 -4.57 -11.24 -6.61
N GLU A 504 -4.60 -12.13 -5.63
CA GLU A 504 -5.35 -13.38 -5.71
C GLU A 504 -6.87 -13.16 -5.63
N ALA A 505 -7.34 -12.32 -4.71
CA ALA A 505 -8.76 -12.08 -4.51
C ALA A 505 -9.37 -11.25 -5.63
N ILE A 506 -8.76 -10.11 -5.98
CA ILE A 506 -9.34 -9.15 -6.95
C ILE A 506 -9.36 -9.74 -8.36
N ARG A 507 -8.35 -10.52 -8.77
CA ARG A 507 -8.39 -11.18 -10.09
C ARG A 507 -9.52 -12.19 -10.21
N LYS A 508 -9.82 -12.95 -9.15
CA LYS A 508 -10.97 -13.87 -9.12
C LYS A 508 -12.29 -13.11 -9.20
N VAL A 509 -12.40 -12.01 -8.46
CA VAL A 509 -13.56 -11.11 -8.49
C VAL A 509 -13.75 -10.50 -9.88
N VAL A 510 -12.70 -10.04 -10.54
CA VAL A 510 -12.77 -9.52 -11.91
C VAL A 510 -13.28 -10.60 -12.87
N VAL A 511 -12.71 -11.81 -12.84
CA VAL A 511 -13.16 -12.92 -13.69
C VAL A 511 -14.64 -13.25 -13.44
N GLN A 512 -15.05 -13.36 -12.17
CA GLN A 512 -16.43 -13.62 -11.79
C GLN A 512 -17.36 -12.50 -12.28
N LYS A 513 -16.97 -11.24 -12.15
CA LYS A 513 -17.75 -10.09 -12.61
C LYS A 513 -17.98 -10.10 -14.12
N PHE A 514 -16.93 -10.37 -14.89
CA PHE A 514 -17.05 -10.53 -16.35
C PHE A 514 -17.95 -11.71 -16.72
N ASN A 515 -17.83 -12.85 -16.03
CA ASN A 515 -18.71 -13.99 -16.27
C ASN A 515 -20.18 -13.66 -15.98
N GLU A 516 -20.47 -12.90 -14.91
CA GLU A 516 -21.83 -12.47 -14.59
C GLU A 516 -22.42 -11.52 -15.64
N VAL A 517 -21.66 -10.51 -16.07
CA VAL A 517 -22.15 -9.50 -17.02
C VAL A 517 -22.22 -10.04 -18.44
N LYS A 518 -21.22 -10.83 -18.86
CA LYS A 518 -21.07 -11.30 -20.26
C LYS A 518 -21.62 -12.70 -20.50
N GLY A 519 -21.99 -13.45 -19.45
CA GLY A 519 -22.40 -14.85 -19.57
C GLY A 519 -21.27 -15.79 -20.01
N TRP A 520 -20.01 -15.43 -19.71
CA TRP A 520 -18.83 -16.23 -20.04
C TRP A 520 -18.55 -17.31 -19.00
N ASP A 521 -17.66 -18.25 -19.35
CA ASP A 521 -17.15 -19.29 -18.45
C ASP A 521 -15.62 -19.25 -18.35
N CYS A 522 -15.07 -18.07 -18.06
CA CYS A 522 -13.64 -17.94 -17.78
C CYS A 522 -13.33 -18.52 -16.40
N LYS A 523 -12.32 -19.39 -16.28
CA LYS A 523 -11.90 -19.99 -14.99
C LYS A 523 -10.72 -19.26 -14.36
N THR A 524 -9.86 -18.67 -15.20
CA THR A 524 -8.66 -17.96 -14.79
C THR A 524 -8.63 -16.56 -15.37
N PHE A 525 -7.78 -15.71 -14.80
CA PHE A 525 -7.52 -14.37 -15.34
C PHE A 525 -6.91 -14.44 -16.76
N ILE A 526 -6.10 -15.47 -17.04
CA ILE A 526 -5.53 -15.69 -18.38
C ILE A 526 -6.63 -15.99 -19.40
N ASP A 527 -7.64 -16.78 -19.03
CA ASP A 527 -8.78 -17.04 -19.90
C ASP A 527 -9.51 -15.75 -20.27
N LEU A 528 -9.65 -14.84 -19.30
CA LEU A 528 -10.25 -13.52 -19.50
C LEU A 528 -9.38 -12.64 -20.41
N GLN A 529 -8.07 -12.60 -20.22
CA GLN A 529 -7.14 -11.85 -21.09
C GLN A 529 -7.21 -12.29 -22.55
N ASN A 530 -7.53 -13.55 -22.81
CA ASN A 530 -7.68 -14.08 -24.16
C ASN A 530 -9.05 -13.78 -24.80
N LYS A 531 -9.98 -13.15 -24.08
CA LYS A 531 -11.28 -12.73 -24.62
C LYS A 531 -11.16 -11.42 -25.38
N LYS A 532 -12.09 -11.20 -26.31
CA LYS A 532 -12.32 -9.90 -26.94
C LYS A 532 -13.49 -9.22 -26.24
N TYR A 533 -13.28 -7.98 -25.81
CA TYR A 533 -14.30 -7.14 -25.20
C TYR A 533 -14.19 -5.73 -25.75
N ASP A 534 -15.29 -4.99 -25.67
CA ASP A 534 -15.28 -3.55 -25.87
C ASP A 534 -14.56 -2.87 -24.68
N ILE A 535 -13.76 -1.84 -24.97
CA ILE A 535 -12.89 -1.19 -23.97
C ILE A 535 -13.73 -0.37 -22.98
N GLU A 536 -14.75 0.34 -23.45
CA GLU A 536 -15.61 1.16 -22.59
C GLU A 536 -16.44 0.27 -21.68
N GLU A 537 -17.02 -0.80 -22.23
CA GLU A 537 -17.76 -1.81 -21.45
C GLU A 537 -16.86 -2.48 -20.40
N ALA A 538 -15.64 -2.90 -20.77
CA ALA A 538 -14.70 -3.52 -19.85
C ALA A 538 -14.29 -2.57 -18.71
N ASN A 539 -14.06 -1.29 -19.02
CA ASN A 539 -13.81 -0.27 -18.00
C ASN A 539 -15.02 -0.09 -17.07
N TYR A 540 -16.23 -0.03 -17.62
CA TYR A 540 -17.45 0.07 -16.83
C TYR A 540 -17.61 -1.12 -15.86
N ILE A 541 -17.36 -2.34 -16.34
CA ILE A 541 -17.41 -3.55 -15.51
C ILE A 541 -16.44 -3.45 -14.33
N ILE A 542 -15.19 -3.07 -14.59
CA ILE A 542 -14.16 -2.96 -13.53
C ILE A 542 -14.45 -1.80 -12.58
N ASN A 543 -14.89 -0.64 -13.09
CA ASN A 543 -15.23 0.53 -12.28
C ASN A 543 -16.50 0.32 -11.43
N SER A 544 -17.26 -0.74 -11.68
CA SER A 544 -18.45 -1.11 -10.91
C SER A 544 -18.16 -2.02 -9.71
N LEU A 545 -16.93 -2.53 -9.57
CA LEU A 545 -16.54 -3.42 -8.47
C LEU A 545 -16.72 -2.74 -7.12
N LYS A 546 -17.08 -3.49 -6.08
CA LYS A 546 -17.20 -3.03 -4.70
C LYS A 546 -16.32 -3.89 -3.80
N ILE A 547 -15.25 -3.31 -3.28
CA ILE A 547 -14.23 -3.96 -2.45
C ILE A 547 -14.20 -3.25 -1.10
N CYS A 548 -14.36 -4.01 0.00
CA CYS A 548 -14.40 -3.44 1.34
C CYS A 548 -13.42 -4.09 2.30
N ASP A 549 -12.74 -3.26 3.10
CA ASP A 549 -12.06 -3.66 4.32
C ASP A 549 -12.88 -3.24 5.56
N PRO A 550 -13.47 -4.19 6.31
CA PRO A 550 -14.30 -3.89 7.48
C PRO A 550 -13.48 -3.57 8.74
N ALA A 551 -12.16 -3.64 8.69
CA ALA A 551 -11.24 -3.25 9.76
C ALA A 551 -10.01 -2.57 9.12
N VAL A 552 -10.27 -1.49 8.39
CA VAL A 552 -9.34 -0.93 7.38
C VAL A 552 -8.01 -0.47 7.96
N GLY A 553 -7.96 -0.14 9.26
CA GLY A 553 -6.77 0.42 9.88
C GLY A 553 -6.27 1.63 9.08
N SER A 554 -5.00 1.59 8.70
CA SER A 554 -4.35 2.62 7.91
C SER A 554 -4.62 2.59 6.41
N GLY A 555 -5.42 1.64 5.92
CA GLY A 555 -5.79 1.55 4.51
C GLY A 555 -4.75 0.91 3.59
N HIS A 556 -3.80 0.13 4.12
CA HIS A 556 -2.80 -0.54 3.27
C HIS A 556 -3.45 -1.48 2.23
N PHE A 557 -4.41 -2.33 2.64
CA PHE A 557 -5.15 -3.18 1.70
C PHE A 557 -5.87 -2.39 0.61
N LEU A 558 -6.40 -1.20 0.92
CA LEU A 558 -7.09 -0.39 -0.10
C LEU A 558 -6.12 0.21 -1.12
N VAL A 559 -4.91 0.60 -0.71
CA VAL A 559 -3.86 1.04 -1.65
C VAL A 559 -3.35 -0.12 -2.50
N SER A 560 -3.11 -1.28 -1.90
CA SER A 560 -2.74 -2.49 -2.65
C SER A 560 -3.85 -2.90 -3.63
N ALA A 561 -5.12 -2.78 -3.23
CA ALA A 561 -6.27 -3.02 -4.12
C ALA A 561 -6.34 -2.03 -5.28
N LEU A 562 -6.15 -0.73 -5.01
CA LEU A 562 -6.06 0.32 -6.04
C LEU A 562 -4.99 -0.03 -7.09
N ASN A 563 -3.79 -0.37 -6.61
CA ASN A 563 -2.66 -0.70 -7.47
C ASN A 563 -2.95 -1.94 -8.33
N GLU A 564 -3.50 -3.01 -7.74
CA GLU A 564 -3.85 -4.23 -8.48
C GLU A 564 -4.91 -3.96 -9.55
N ILE A 565 -5.94 -3.15 -9.28
CA ILE A 565 -6.97 -2.83 -10.27
C ILE A 565 -6.37 -2.08 -11.46
N ILE A 566 -5.49 -1.09 -11.22
CA ILE A 566 -4.78 -0.39 -12.29
C ILE A 566 -3.89 -1.36 -13.09
N SER A 567 -3.18 -2.28 -12.41
CA SER A 567 -2.38 -3.31 -13.09
C SER A 567 -3.25 -4.25 -13.93
N ILE A 568 -4.41 -4.67 -13.42
CA ILE A 568 -5.39 -5.48 -14.16
C ILE A 568 -5.85 -4.74 -15.42
N LYS A 569 -6.21 -3.46 -15.30
CA LYS A 569 -6.61 -2.64 -16.47
C LYS A 569 -5.49 -2.51 -17.50
N SER A 570 -4.24 -2.35 -17.06
CA SER A 570 -3.08 -2.36 -17.96
C SER A 570 -2.91 -3.71 -18.66
N LYS A 571 -3.03 -4.83 -17.92
CA LYS A 571 -2.92 -6.20 -18.44
C LYS A 571 -4.05 -6.65 -19.35
N LEU A 572 -5.22 -6.05 -19.21
CA LEU A 572 -6.38 -6.21 -20.09
C LEU A 572 -6.35 -5.23 -21.26
N GLU A 573 -5.33 -4.37 -21.33
CA GLU A 573 -5.15 -3.35 -22.37
C GLU A 573 -6.35 -2.40 -22.54
N ILE A 574 -6.96 -2.01 -21.42
CA ILE A 574 -8.17 -1.16 -21.40
C ILE A 574 -7.94 0.23 -20.81
N LEU A 575 -6.72 0.58 -20.42
CA LEU A 575 -6.42 1.94 -19.98
C LEU A 575 -6.50 2.91 -21.17
N CYS A 576 -7.50 3.79 -21.15
CA CYS A 576 -7.74 4.78 -22.19
C CYS A 576 -7.92 6.19 -21.60
N ASP A 577 -7.53 7.20 -22.37
CA ASP A 577 -7.83 8.58 -22.00
C ASP A 577 -9.33 8.92 -22.14
N LYS A 578 -9.72 10.14 -21.74
CA LYS A 578 -11.10 10.64 -21.84
C LYS A 578 -11.70 10.64 -23.25
N LYS A 579 -10.87 10.45 -24.29
CA LYS A 579 -11.29 10.36 -25.70
C LYS A 579 -11.30 8.90 -26.21
N GLY A 580 -11.13 7.91 -25.33
CA GLY A 580 -11.06 6.50 -25.67
C GLY A 580 -9.72 6.05 -26.28
N ARG A 581 -8.67 6.89 -26.25
CA ARG A 581 -7.37 6.51 -26.83
C ARG A 581 -6.54 5.71 -25.82
N LEU A 582 -6.21 4.48 -26.19
CA LEU A 582 -5.41 3.56 -25.37
C LEU A 582 -4.00 4.09 -25.04
N LEU A 583 -3.50 3.73 -23.85
CA LEU A 583 -2.12 3.96 -23.42
C LEU A 583 -1.16 2.84 -23.91
N LYS A 584 -1.16 2.52 -25.20
CA LYS A 584 -0.44 1.34 -25.76
C LYS A 584 1.07 1.32 -25.55
N ASN A 585 1.70 2.48 -25.41
CA ASN A 585 3.16 2.58 -25.24
C ASN A 585 3.59 2.54 -23.79
N TYR A 586 2.66 2.41 -22.83
CA TYR A 586 2.97 2.44 -21.42
C TYR A 586 2.58 1.12 -20.76
N LYS A 587 3.51 0.53 -20.03
CA LYS A 587 3.26 -0.65 -19.19
C LYS A 587 3.23 -0.25 -17.74
N ILE A 588 2.30 -0.85 -17.01
CA ILE A 588 2.16 -0.64 -15.58
C ILE A 588 2.37 -1.97 -14.86
N ILE A 589 3.35 -1.98 -13.97
CA ILE A 589 3.65 -3.13 -13.11
C ILE A 589 3.67 -2.68 -11.66
N ILE A 590 3.51 -3.64 -10.75
CA ILE A 590 3.64 -3.39 -9.32
C ILE A 590 4.87 -4.13 -8.84
N GLU A 591 5.78 -3.40 -8.22
CA GLU A 591 7.02 -3.93 -7.66
C GLU A 591 7.20 -3.32 -6.27
N ASN A 592 7.45 -4.16 -5.26
CA ASN A 592 7.52 -3.76 -3.85
C ASN A 592 6.31 -2.92 -3.38
N ASP A 593 5.10 -3.33 -3.78
CA ASP A 593 3.82 -2.68 -3.47
C ASP A 593 3.70 -1.22 -4.00
N GLU A 594 4.60 -0.81 -4.89
CA GLU A 594 4.51 0.47 -5.61
C GLU A 594 4.11 0.24 -7.07
N LEU A 595 3.13 1.02 -7.53
CA LEU A 595 2.77 1.11 -8.94
C LEU A 595 3.89 1.83 -9.72
N MET A 596 4.41 1.21 -10.77
CA MET A 596 5.45 1.78 -11.62
C MET A 596 5.00 1.80 -13.08
N VAL A 597 5.21 2.94 -13.73
CA VAL A 597 4.80 3.19 -15.12
C VAL A 597 6.04 3.35 -15.99
N PHE A 598 6.10 2.59 -17.08
CA PHE A 598 7.24 2.56 -18.00
C PHE A 598 6.80 2.82 -19.42
N ASP A 599 7.66 3.49 -20.18
CA ASP A 599 7.58 3.49 -21.62
C ASP A 599 8.07 2.12 -22.15
N ASP A 600 7.21 1.38 -22.85
CA ASP A 600 7.55 0.04 -23.36
C ASP A 600 8.59 0.07 -24.49
N ARG A 601 8.76 1.24 -25.14
CA ARG A 601 9.68 1.41 -26.26
C ARG A 601 11.12 1.32 -25.78
N ASP A 602 11.48 2.11 -24.77
CA ASP A 602 12.86 2.20 -24.26
C ASP A 602 13.05 1.65 -22.83
N GLY A 603 11.95 1.32 -22.13
CA GLY A 603 11.98 0.81 -20.76
C GLY A 603 12.24 1.87 -19.69
N SER A 604 12.21 3.16 -20.05
CA SER A 604 12.37 4.29 -19.13
C SER A 604 11.14 4.48 -18.24
N PHE A 605 11.35 5.02 -17.04
CA PHE A 605 10.24 5.41 -16.17
C PHE A 605 9.51 6.60 -16.77
N PHE A 606 8.19 6.55 -16.74
CA PHE A 606 7.37 7.71 -17.05
C PHE A 606 7.71 8.84 -16.07
N GLN A 607 8.03 10.01 -16.61
CA GLN A 607 8.19 11.24 -15.85
C GLN A 607 7.20 12.26 -16.35
N TYR A 608 6.46 12.87 -15.42
CA TYR A 608 5.49 13.88 -15.77
C TYR A 608 6.19 15.17 -16.22
N ASN A 609 5.85 15.62 -17.43
CA ASN A 609 6.29 16.88 -18.00
C ASN A 609 5.05 17.69 -18.41
N PRO A 610 4.71 18.76 -17.66
CA PRO A 610 3.49 19.53 -17.92
C PRO A 610 3.48 20.22 -19.28
N ILE A 611 4.62 20.35 -19.97
CA ILE A 611 4.71 20.97 -21.30
C ILE A 611 4.37 19.96 -22.41
N SER A 612 4.62 18.66 -22.19
CA SER A 612 4.39 17.60 -23.19
C SER A 612 2.92 17.17 -23.19
N GLU A 613 2.26 17.25 -24.34
CA GLU A 613 0.85 16.83 -24.48
C GLU A 613 0.65 15.35 -24.15
N GLU A 614 1.52 14.47 -24.64
CA GLU A 614 1.44 13.04 -24.34
C GLU A 614 1.68 12.76 -22.85
N SER A 615 2.63 13.47 -22.23
CA SER A 615 2.88 13.30 -20.80
C SER A 615 1.69 13.76 -19.95
N ARG A 616 1.05 14.87 -20.30
CA ARG A 616 -0.21 15.31 -19.68
C ARG A 616 -1.32 14.28 -19.85
N ARG A 617 -1.50 13.73 -21.05
CA ARG A 617 -2.51 12.71 -21.34
C ARG A 617 -2.33 11.46 -20.46
N VAL A 618 -1.11 10.95 -20.35
CA VAL A 618 -0.80 9.77 -19.53
C VAL A 618 -1.06 10.06 -18.05
N GLN A 619 -0.56 11.19 -17.55
CA GLN A 619 -0.74 11.60 -16.16
C GLN A 619 -2.23 11.81 -15.81
N GLU A 620 -2.98 12.51 -16.67
CA GLU A 620 -4.43 12.72 -16.53
C GLU A 620 -5.20 11.40 -16.53
N THR A 621 -4.83 10.46 -17.42
CA THR A 621 -5.47 9.15 -17.50
C THR A 621 -5.25 8.36 -16.21
N LEU A 622 -4.00 8.28 -15.73
CA LEU A 622 -3.68 7.59 -14.48
C LEU A 622 -4.39 8.21 -13.27
N PHE A 623 -4.45 9.55 -13.21
CA PHE A 623 -5.18 10.25 -12.16
C PHE A 623 -6.67 9.92 -12.19
N THR A 624 -7.30 10.07 -13.36
CA THR A 624 -8.75 9.86 -13.54
C THR A 624 -9.14 8.42 -13.20
N GLU A 625 -8.33 7.45 -13.63
CA GLU A 625 -8.54 6.04 -13.33
C GLU A 625 -8.41 5.74 -11.83
N LYS A 626 -7.35 6.26 -11.18
CA LYS A 626 -7.18 6.11 -9.74
C LYS A 626 -8.32 6.76 -8.95
N GLN A 627 -8.70 7.98 -9.32
CA GLN A 627 -9.83 8.70 -8.73
C GLN A 627 -11.11 7.88 -8.83
N THR A 628 -11.44 7.41 -10.04
CA THR A 628 -12.64 6.60 -10.30
C THR A 628 -12.68 5.34 -9.44
N ILE A 629 -11.54 4.65 -9.27
CA ILE A 629 -11.45 3.44 -8.44
C ILE A 629 -11.62 3.80 -6.96
N ILE A 630 -10.98 4.86 -6.46
CA ILE A 630 -11.11 5.28 -5.05
C ILE A 630 -12.56 5.66 -4.73
N GLU A 631 -13.22 6.41 -5.61
CA GLU A 631 -14.59 6.90 -5.42
C GLU A 631 -15.66 5.83 -5.59
N ASN A 632 -15.45 4.86 -6.48
CA ASN A 632 -16.49 3.90 -6.84
C ASN A 632 -16.21 2.47 -6.36
N CYS A 633 -14.96 2.10 -6.11
CA CYS A 633 -14.61 0.70 -5.86
C CYS A 633 -14.18 0.40 -4.43
N LEU A 634 -13.55 1.35 -3.74
CA LEU A 634 -12.87 1.08 -2.47
C LEU A 634 -13.67 1.62 -1.29
N TYR A 635 -13.92 0.77 -0.31
CA TYR A 635 -14.69 1.07 0.91
C TYR A 635 -13.93 0.59 2.14
N GLY A 636 -14.01 1.34 3.24
CA GLY A 636 -13.27 1.00 4.46
C GLY A 636 -14.01 1.43 5.72
N VAL A 637 -13.95 0.61 6.77
CA VAL A 637 -14.51 0.92 8.09
C VAL A 637 -13.49 0.59 9.17
N ASP A 638 -13.29 1.50 10.11
CA ASP A 638 -12.49 1.23 11.32
C ASP A 638 -13.15 1.86 12.54
N ILE A 639 -13.02 1.21 13.70
CA ILE A 639 -13.56 1.75 14.95
C ILE A 639 -12.77 2.98 15.42
N ASN A 640 -11.48 3.08 15.07
CA ASN A 640 -10.61 4.19 15.46
C ASN A 640 -10.65 5.31 14.40
N PRO A 641 -11.16 6.52 14.74
CA PRO A 641 -11.22 7.64 13.81
C PRO A 641 -9.85 8.08 13.28
N ASN A 642 -8.78 7.89 14.05
CA ASN A 642 -7.43 8.25 13.62
C ASN A 642 -6.90 7.28 12.55
N SER A 643 -7.24 5.99 12.64
CA SER A 643 -6.95 5.01 11.58
C SER A 643 -7.64 5.42 10.27
N VAL A 644 -8.91 5.80 10.33
CA VAL A 644 -9.67 6.33 9.18
C VAL A 644 -9.00 7.56 8.56
N LYS A 645 -8.54 8.52 9.38
CA LYS A 645 -7.81 9.70 8.89
C LYS A 645 -6.50 9.31 8.17
N ILE A 646 -5.75 8.34 8.68
CA ILE A 646 -4.53 7.82 8.03
C ILE A 646 -4.88 7.13 6.70
N CYS A 647 -5.92 6.29 6.68
CA CYS A 647 -6.38 5.63 5.47
C CYS A 647 -6.70 6.64 4.36
N ARG A 648 -7.46 7.69 4.70
CA ARG A 648 -7.76 8.79 3.78
C ARG A 648 -6.48 9.47 3.30
N LEU A 649 -5.57 9.82 4.21
CA LEU A 649 -4.26 10.40 3.87
C LEU A 649 -3.47 9.52 2.90
N ARG A 650 -3.42 8.22 3.13
CA ARG A 650 -2.67 7.26 2.30
C ARG A 650 -3.24 7.20 0.88
N LEU A 651 -4.56 7.19 0.74
CA LEU A 651 -5.24 7.23 -0.57
C LEU A 651 -5.01 8.57 -1.28
N TRP A 652 -5.08 9.70 -0.57
CA TRP A 652 -4.76 11.01 -1.15
C TRP A 652 -3.32 11.12 -1.61
N ILE A 653 -2.35 10.58 -0.85
CA ILE A 653 -0.95 10.56 -1.27
C ILE A 653 -0.78 9.71 -2.54
N GLU A 654 -1.45 8.56 -2.63
CA GLU A 654 -1.37 7.69 -3.81
C GLU A 654 -1.97 8.34 -5.06
N LEU A 655 -3.03 9.15 -4.90
CA LEU A 655 -3.60 9.94 -5.98
C LEU A 655 -2.74 11.17 -6.33
N LEU A 656 -2.19 11.83 -5.31
CA LEU A 656 -1.33 13.01 -5.45
C LEU A 656 -0.14 12.70 -6.37
N LYS A 657 0.45 11.50 -6.31
CA LYS A 657 1.52 11.04 -7.22
C LYS A 657 1.21 11.27 -8.70
N ASN A 658 -0.07 11.19 -9.09
CA ASN A 658 -0.52 11.40 -10.47
C ASN A 658 -1.24 12.74 -10.70
N ALA A 659 -1.21 13.69 -9.75
CA ALA A 659 -1.79 15.01 -9.96
C ALA A 659 -1.18 15.68 -11.20
N TYR A 660 -2.00 16.38 -11.98
CA TYR A 660 -1.61 17.00 -13.25
C TYR A 660 -2.04 18.46 -13.32
N TYR A 661 -1.43 19.21 -14.24
CA TYR A 661 -1.80 20.61 -14.48
C TYR A 661 -2.90 20.68 -15.54
N LYS A 662 -3.95 21.45 -15.26
CA LYS A 662 -5.13 21.68 -16.10
C LYS A 662 -5.27 23.15 -16.51
N GLY A 663 -6.28 23.41 -17.33
CA GLY A 663 -6.62 24.74 -17.85
C GLY A 663 -5.81 25.15 -19.09
N PRO A 664 -6.20 26.25 -19.76
CA PRO A 664 -5.57 26.70 -21.01
C PRO A 664 -4.08 27.06 -20.85
N ASP A 665 -3.69 27.53 -19.67
CA ASP A 665 -2.31 27.93 -19.34
C ASP A 665 -1.50 26.84 -18.60
N TYR A 666 -2.11 25.71 -18.23
CA TYR A 666 -1.47 24.65 -17.44
C TYR A 666 -0.81 25.13 -16.13
N LYS A 667 -1.48 26.05 -15.41
CA LYS A 667 -1.01 26.63 -14.14
C LYS A 667 -1.79 26.15 -12.92
N GLU A 668 -2.94 25.52 -13.14
CA GLU A 668 -3.80 25.02 -12.08
C GLU A 668 -3.55 23.52 -11.91
N LEU A 669 -3.26 23.07 -10.68
CA LEU A 669 -3.15 21.65 -10.38
C LEU A 669 -4.55 21.06 -10.20
N GLU A 670 -4.78 19.85 -10.71
CA GLU A 670 -6.02 19.12 -10.49
C GLU A 670 -6.29 18.93 -8.99
N THR A 671 -7.57 19.05 -8.62
CA THR A 671 -8.02 18.97 -7.24
C THR A 671 -8.23 17.53 -6.79
N LEU A 672 -8.09 17.26 -5.49
CA LEU A 672 -8.31 15.94 -4.92
C LEU A 672 -9.80 15.74 -4.57
N PRO A 673 -10.31 14.50 -4.68
CA PRO A 673 -11.71 14.19 -4.40
C PRO A 673 -12.02 14.07 -2.91
N ASN A 674 -13.33 14.10 -2.59
CA ASN A 674 -13.85 13.92 -1.23
C ASN A 674 -14.02 12.43 -0.91
N ILE A 675 -12.94 11.78 -0.46
CA ILE A 675 -12.89 10.32 -0.21
C ILE A 675 -13.49 9.90 1.15
N ASP A 676 -13.84 10.86 2.01
CA ASP A 676 -14.36 10.63 3.35
C ASP A 676 -15.75 9.97 3.38
N ILE A 677 -16.43 9.92 2.23
CA ILE A 677 -17.71 9.20 2.10
C ILE A 677 -17.56 7.68 1.99
N ASN A 678 -16.42 7.18 1.54
CA ASN A 678 -16.19 5.74 1.37
C ASN A 678 -15.40 5.12 2.54
N ILE A 679 -14.65 5.93 3.29
CA ILE A 679 -13.88 5.50 4.45
C ILE A 679 -14.51 6.08 5.71
N LYS A 680 -15.11 5.23 6.54
CA LYS A 680 -15.94 5.64 7.68
C LYS A 680 -15.41 5.15 9.03
N ALA A 681 -15.68 5.92 10.08
CA ALA A 681 -15.44 5.49 11.45
C ALA A 681 -16.69 4.78 11.99
N GLY A 682 -16.51 3.68 12.71
CA GLY A 682 -17.58 2.93 13.37
C GLY A 682 -17.21 1.49 13.67
N ASN A 683 -17.95 0.87 14.58
CA ASN A 683 -17.83 -0.53 14.94
C ASN A 683 -18.57 -1.42 13.93
N SER A 684 -17.82 -1.95 12.98
CA SER A 684 -18.28 -2.86 11.92
C SER A 684 -19.12 -4.04 12.40
N LEU A 685 -18.90 -4.54 13.62
CA LEU A 685 -19.58 -5.71 14.16
C LEU A 685 -20.90 -5.41 14.88
N ILE A 686 -21.20 -4.14 15.14
CA ILE A 686 -22.42 -3.72 15.85
C ILE A 686 -23.30 -2.92 14.91
N SER A 687 -24.50 -3.43 14.64
CA SER A 687 -25.56 -2.73 13.92
C SER A 687 -26.85 -2.79 14.72
N ARG A 688 -27.57 -1.68 14.79
CA ARG A 688 -28.91 -1.58 15.36
C ARG A 688 -29.94 -2.32 14.53
N PHE A 689 -29.78 -2.35 13.21
CA PHE A 689 -30.75 -2.95 12.30
C PHE A 689 -30.14 -4.10 11.48
N PRO A 690 -30.75 -5.30 11.47
CA PRO A 690 -30.24 -6.42 10.67
C PRO A 690 -30.13 -6.08 9.18
N LEU A 691 -29.08 -6.60 8.51
CA LEU A 691 -28.82 -6.41 7.07
C LEU A 691 -30.03 -6.82 6.19
N GLU A 692 -30.76 -7.86 6.58
CA GLU A 692 -31.92 -8.39 5.85
C GLU A 692 -33.22 -7.58 6.07
N SER A 693 -33.19 -6.53 6.89
CA SER A 693 -34.41 -5.75 7.15
C SER A 693 -34.80 -4.98 5.89
N ASP A 694 -36.06 -5.10 5.47
CA ASP A 694 -36.55 -4.47 4.26
C ASP A 694 -36.69 -2.93 4.43
N LEU A 695 -36.02 -2.15 3.58
CA LEU A 695 -36.14 -0.70 3.55
C LEU A 695 -37.35 -0.21 2.75
N GLN A 696 -38.06 -1.07 2.01
CA GLN A 696 -39.22 -0.67 1.20
C GLN A 696 -40.28 0.06 2.01
N HIS A 697 -40.54 -0.37 3.25
CA HIS A 697 -41.50 0.31 4.12
C HIS A 697 -41.03 1.72 4.52
N ALA A 698 -39.73 1.86 4.83
CA ALA A 698 -39.14 3.16 5.15
C ALA A 698 -39.14 4.09 3.93
N LEU A 699 -38.83 3.57 2.74
CA LEU A 699 -38.83 4.29 1.47
C LEU A 699 -40.22 4.76 1.07
N LYS A 700 -41.27 3.95 1.27
CA LYS A 700 -42.67 4.35 1.00
C LYS A 700 -43.15 5.51 1.87
N GLN A 701 -42.60 5.65 3.08
CA GLN A 701 -42.90 6.75 4.01
C GLN A 701 -41.93 7.93 3.85
N SER A 702 -40.85 7.73 3.09
CA SER A 702 -39.84 8.74 2.80
C SER A 702 -40.23 9.56 1.58
N LYS A 703 -39.80 10.82 1.55
CA LYS A 703 -39.77 11.62 0.32
C LYS A 703 -38.53 11.34 -0.54
N TRP A 704 -37.60 10.52 -0.03
CA TRP A 704 -36.31 10.25 -0.63
C TRP A 704 -36.29 8.86 -1.27
N THR A 705 -35.59 8.73 -2.40
CA THR A 705 -35.35 7.45 -3.08
C THR A 705 -33.90 7.01 -2.86
N ILE A 706 -33.62 5.71 -3.04
CA ILE A 706 -32.24 5.20 -3.02
C ILE A 706 -31.41 5.82 -4.14
N GLU A 707 -32.00 6.00 -5.33
CA GLU A 707 -31.35 6.65 -6.46
C GLU A 707 -30.96 8.09 -6.15
N GLY A 708 -31.89 8.88 -5.58
CA GLY A 708 -31.59 10.24 -5.14
C GLY A 708 -30.55 10.29 -4.02
N TYR A 709 -30.49 9.26 -3.17
CA TYR A 709 -29.41 9.16 -2.18
C TYR A 709 -28.06 8.90 -2.85
N LYS A 710 -27.99 7.95 -3.79
CA LYS A 710 -26.77 7.67 -4.57
C LYS A 710 -26.32 8.92 -5.34
N GLU A 711 -27.23 9.65 -5.98
CA GLU A 711 -26.93 10.92 -6.63
C GLU A 711 -26.35 11.95 -5.66
N ALA A 712 -26.97 12.15 -4.49
CA ALA A 712 -26.45 13.08 -3.49
C ALA A 712 -25.01 12.73 -3.05
N VAL A 713 -24.71 11.44 -2.91
CA VAL A 713 -23.34 10.96 -2.63
C VAL A 713 -22.40 11.25 -3.79
N THR A 714 -22.81 10.97 -5.03
CA THR A 714 -21.99 11.26 -6.22
C THR A 714 -21.76 12.76 -6.40
N THR A 715 -22.76 13.60 -6.16
CA THR A 715 -22.60 15.07 -6.18
C THR A 715 -21.63 15.53 -5.10
N TYR A 716 -21.72 15.00 -3.87
CA TYR A 716 -20.76 15.30 -2.82
C TYR A 716 -19.31 14.92 -3.21
N GLN A 717 -19.11 13.75 -3.81
CA GLN A 717 -17.79 13.29 -4.24
C GLN A 717 -17.15 14.24 -5.27
N ASN A 718 -17.97 14.77 -6.19
CA ASN A 718 -17.54 15.66 -7.27
C ASN A 718 -17.64 17.16 -6.93
N ALA A 719 -18.07 17.52 -5.73
CA ALA A 719 -18.33 18.91 -5.37
C ALA A 719 -17.06 19.77 -5.42
N GLU A 720 -17.13 20.89 -6.16
CA GLU A 720 -16.00 21.81 -6.40
C GLU A 720 -16.01 23.04 -5.48
N SER A 721 -17.04 23.18 -4.63
CA SER A 721 -17.21 24.30 -3.69
C SER A 721 -17.55 23.82 -2.28
N LYS A 722 -17.20 24.61 -1.28
CA LYS A 722 -17.50 24.28 0.14
C LYS A 722 -18.99 24.33 0.42
N GLU A 723 -19.71 25.25 -0.22
CA GLU A 723 -21.14 25.43 -0.10
C GLU A 723 -21.88 24.17 -0.60
N GLU A 724 -21.55 23.71 -1.81
CA GLU A 724 -22.13 22.48 -2.38
C GLU A 724 -21.83 21.24 -1.53
N LYS A 725 -20.58 21.09 -1.05
CA LYS A 725 -20.22 20.01 -0.13
C LYS A 725 -21.09 20.02 1.13
N ARG A 726 -21.26 21.19 1.75
CA ARG A 726 -22.04 21.35 2.97
C ARG A 726 -23.51 21.04 2.73
N GLU A 727 -24.08 21.56 1.64
CA GLU A 727 -25.46 21.29 1.24
C GLU A 727 -25.71 19.80 1.01
N MET A 728 -24.81 19.13 0.28
CA MET A 728 -24.93 17.69 0.04
C MET A 728 -24.71 16.88 1.32
N MET A 729 -23.78 17.27 2.19
CA MET A 729 -23.57 16.62 3.48
C MET A 729 -24.81 16.73 4.39
N ASP A 730 -25.42 17.92 4.46
CA ASP A 730 -26.65 18.15 5.23
C ASP A 730 -27.82 17.35 4.64
N LEU A 731 -27.92 17.26 3.31
CA LEU A 731 -28.89 16.43 2.60
C LEU A 731 -28.70 14.94 2.91
N ILE A 732 -27.47 14.43 2.80
CA ILE A 732 -27.13 13.03 3.10
C ILE A 732 -27.49 12.71 4.56
N LYS A 733 -27.16 13.60 5.50
CA LYS A 733 -27.51 13.45 6.92
C LYS A 733 -29.02 13.42 7.13
N ALA A 734 -29.77 14.28 6.43
CA ALA A 734 -31.23 14.29 6.49
C ALA A 734 -31.86 13.01 5.91
N ILE A 735 -31.29 12.45 4.82
CA ILE A 735 -31.72 11.18 4.23
C ILE A 735 -31.49 10.03 5.23
N LYS A 736 -30.27 9.92 5.78
CA LYS A 736 -29.92 8.89 6.78
C LYS A 736 -30.85 8.92 8.00
N ASN A 737 -31.01 10.09 8.61
CA ASN A 737 -31.92 10.28 9.75
C ASN A 737 -33.36 9.88 9.41
N ASN A 738 -33.82 10.15 8.18
CA ASN A 738 -35.16 9.75 7.75
C ASN A 738 -35.29 8.21 7.60
N PHE A 739 -34.28 7.53 7.07
CA PHE A 739 -34.29 6.07 6.98
C PHE A 739 -34.23 5.41 8.36
N GLU A 740 -33.39 5.90 9.27
CA GLU A 740 -33.29 5.39 10.64
C GLU A 740 -34.59 5.55 11.45
N THR A 741 -35.34 6.63 11.21
CA THR A 741 -36.61 6.88 11.90
C THR A 741 -37.77 6.04 11.36
N ASN A 742 -37.72 5.67 10.07
CA ASN A 742 -38.81 4.98 9.37
C ASN A 742 -38.59 3.48 9.17
N ILE A 743 -37.39 2.96 9.45
CA ILE A 743 -37.14 1.52 9.41
C ILE A 743 -37.99 0.77 10.45
N ASP A 744 -38.45 -0.42 10.06
CA ASP A 744 -39.34 -1.26 10.84
C ASP A 744 -38.61 -1.83 12.07
N ASP A 745 -38.61 -1.05 13.15
CA ASP A 745 -38.00 -1.45 14.42
C ASP A 745 -38.88 -2.50 15.15
N PRO A 746 -38.38 -3.71 15.44
CA PRO A 746 -39.08 -4.72 16.22
C PRO A 746 -39.58 -4.20 17.59
N PHE A 747 -38.87 -3.24 18.20
CA PHE A 747 -39.32 -2.56 19.42
C PHE A 747 -40.54 -1.66 19.15
N LYS A 748 -40.62 -0.99 18.00
CA LYS A 748 -41.79 -0.19 17.61
C LYS A 748 -43.05 -1.05 17.52
N LYS A 749 -42.95 -2.27 16.97
CA LYS A 749 -44.08 -3.24 16.95
C LYS A 749 -44.45 -3.75 18.34
N LYS A 750 -43.46 -4.08 19.18
CA LYS A 750 -43.71 -4.49 20.58
C LYS A 750 -44.36 -3.39 21.42
N ILE A 751 -43.89 -2.15 21.29
CA ILE A 751 -44.45 -0.97 21.96
C ILE A 751 -45.86 -0.68 21.44
N ALA A 752 -46.08 -0.71 20.13
CA ALA A 752 -47.42 -0.51 19.55
C ALA A 752 -48.42 -1.55 20.07
N LYS A 753 -48.02 -2.82 20.18
CA LYS A 753 -48.85 -3.88 20.77
C LYS A 753 -49.15 -3.64 22.25
N ALA A 754 -48.12 -3.30 23.04
CA ALA A 754 -48.30 -2.99 24.46
C ALA A 754 -49.17 -1.74 24.69
N ARG A 755 -49.02 -0.72 23.83
CA ARG A 755 -49.85 0.50 23.87
C ARG A 755 -51.29 0.19 23.50
N GLY A 756 -51.52 -0.62 22.46
CA GLY A 756 -52.86 -1.12 22.12
C GLY A 756 -53.52 -1.91 23.25
N GLU A 757 -52.77 -2.75 23.98
CA GLU A 757 -53.26 -3.46 25.18
C GLU A 757 -53.72 -2.46 26.27
N VAL A 758 -52.94 -1.40 26.52
CA VAL A 758 -53.30 -0.32 27.46
C VAL A 758 -54.55 0.44 27.00
N ASP A 759 -54.62 0.81 25.73
CA ASP A 759 -55.73 1.58 25.17
C ASP A 759 -57.04 0.80 25.26
N VAL A 760 -57.04 -0.50 24.93
CA VAL A 760 -58.22 -1.38 25.06
C VAL A 760 -58.70 -1.44 26.52
N LEU A 761 -57.78 -1.56 27.49
CA LEU A 761 -58.13 -1.60 28.90
C LEU A 761 -58.66 -0.25 29.41
N LYS A 762 -58.09 0.87 28.95
CA LYS A 762 -58.59 2.22 29.26
C LYS A 762 -59.98 2.46 28.68
N THR A 763 -60.22 2.06 27.44
CA THR A 763 -61.54 2.17 26.81
C THR A 763 -62.59 1.35 27.57
N LYS A 764 -62.28 0.13 28.02
CA LYS A 764 -63.19 -0.69 28.84
C LYS A 764 -63.53 -0.02 30.18
N ILE A 765 -62.54 0.56 30.85
CA ILE A 765 -62.75 1.28 32.12
C ILE A 765 -63.59 2.53 31.91
N ASN A 766 -63.29 3.33 30.88
CA ASN A 766 -64.03 4.54 30.55
C ASN A 766 -65.48 4.22 30.17
N THR A 767 -65.70 3.14 29.43
CA THR A 767 -67.04 2.66 29.10
C THR A 767 -67.79 2.26 30.37
N ALA A 768 -67.22 1.41 31.24
CA ALA A 768 -67.84 1.03 32.50
C ALA A 768 -68.20 2.24 33.38
N LEU A 769 -67.32 3.25 33.46
CA LEU A 769 -67.57 4.52 34.15
C LEU A 769 -68.74 5.29 33.55
N GLN A 770 -68.83 5.35 32.22
CA GLN A 770 -69.91 6.03 31.49
C GLN A 770 -71.29 5.39 31.74
N TRP A 771 -71.33 4.07 31.96
CA TRP A 771 -72.55 3.32 32.25
C TRP A 771 -72.82 3.13 33.75
N GLY A 772 -72.00 3.71 34.64
CA GLY A 772 -72.16 3.61 36.10
C GLY A 772 -71.85 2.24 36.69
N GLU A 773 -71.13 1.39 35.95
CA GLU A 773 -70.77 0.03 36.37
C GLU A 773 -69.56 0.03 37.33
N PRO A 774 -69.54 -0.85 38.37
CA PRO A 774 -68.40 -0.97 39.26
C PRO A 774 -67.18 -1.57 38.55
N ILE A 775 -66.06 -0.85 38.57
CA ILE A 775 -64.79 -1.31 37.99
C ILE A 775 -64.20 -2.45 38.83
N SER A 776 -64.01 -3.63 38.25
CA SER A 776 -63.41 -4.77 38.95
C SER A 776 -61.95 -4.51 39.37
N LYS A 777 -61.55 -5.10 40.51
CA LYS A 777 -60.16 -5.03 41.00
C LYS A 777 -59.18 -5.62 39.98
N ASP A 778 -59.57 -6.67 39.28
CA ASP A 778 -58.73 -7.34 38.28
C ASP A 778 -58.49 -6.45 37.05
N LEU A 779 -59.48 -5.67 36.59
CA LEU A 779 -59.29 -4.74 35.47
C LEU A 779 -58.28 -3.64 35.81
N LYS A 780 -58.33 -3.09 37.03
CA LYS A 780 -57.37 -2.08 37.51
C LYS A 780 -55.96 -2.68 37.65
N ALA A 781 -55.85 -3.92 38.14
CA ALA A 781 -54.56 -4.61 38.26
C ALA A 781 -53.96 -4.91 36.87
N ASN A 782 -54.78 -5.35 35.91
CA ASN A 782 -54.36 -5.63 34.54
C ASN A 782 -53.92 -4.35 33.81
N LEU A 783 -54.62 -3.22 33.98
CA LEU A 783 -54.19 -1.94 33.42
C LEU A 783 -52.83 -1.54 34.00
N LYS A 784 -52.65 -1.61 35.32
CA LYS A 784 -51.39 -1.26 35.98
C LYS A 784 -50.22 -2.14 35.50
N SER A 785 -50.47 -3.44 35.28
CA SER A 785 -49.47 -4.37 34.74
C SER A 785 -49.11 -4.04 33.29
N ALA A 786 -50.11 -3.78 32.44
CA ALA A 786 -49.92 -3.41 31.03
C ALA A 786 -49.18 -2.05 30.90
N GLU A 787 -49.54 -1.05 31.71
CA GLU A 787 -48.85 0.24 31.77
C GLU A 787 -47.40 0.08 32.23
N SER A 788 -47.14 -0.73 33.26
CA SER A 788 -45.76 -1.02 33.70
C SER A 788 -44.93 -1.72 32.61
N LYS A 789 -45.54 -2.64 31.87
CA LYS A 789 -44.90 -3.31 30.72
C LYS A 789 -44.62 -2.34 29.57
N LEU A 790 -45.56 -1.44 29.25
CA LEU A 790 -45.37 -0.39 28.25
C LEU A 790 -44.24 0.55 28.65
N VAL A 791 -44.25 1.06 29.88
CA VAL A 791 -43.19 1.93 30.42
C VAL A 791 -41.84 1.22 30.43
N LYS A 792 -41.79 -0.07 30.78
CA LYS A 792 -40.56 -0.87 30.73
C LYS A 792 -40.01 -0.98 29.30
N LEU A 793 -40.86 -1.25 28.31
CA LEU A 793 -40.46 -1.33 26.90
C LEU A 793 -40.07 0.04 26.33
N GLU A 794 -40.78 1.10 26.71
CA GLU A 794 -40.45 2.49 26.33
C GLU A 794 -39.11 2.93 26.95
N ASN A 795 -38.87 2.59 28.22
CA ASN A 795 -37.58 2.83 28.89
C ASN A 795 -36.47 1.96 28.33
N GLU A 796 -36.72 0.70 27.96
CA GLU A 796 -35.74 -0.17 27.32
C GLU A 796 -35.36 0.37 25.93
N LYS A 797 -36.33 0.86 25.15
CA LYS A 797 -36.08 1.54 23.89
C LYS A 797 -35.32 2.86 24.08
N GLN A 798 -35.70 3.68 25.05
CA GLN A 798 -34.96 4.91 25.37
C GLN A 798 -33.55 4.62 25.87
N ASN A 799 -33.37 3.60 26.70
CA ASN A 799 -32.05 3.16 27.15
C ASN A 799 -31.23 2.55 26.01
N ILE A 800 -31.86 1.95 24.99
CA ILE A 800 -31.20 1.48 23.76
C ILE A 800 -30.80 2.66 22.86
N LEU A 801 -31.68 3.64 22.69
CA LEU A 801 -31.43 4.88 21.94
C LEU A 801 -30.34 5.74 22.60
N ASN A 802 -30.34 5.78 23.93
CA ASN A 802 -29.35 6.46 24.75
C ASN A 802 -28.21 5.53 25.18
N ASN A 803 -28.16 4.28 24.68
CA ASN A 803 -27.15 3.31 25.10
C ASN A 803 -25.84 3.61 24.40
N VAL A 804 -24.78 3.68 25.19
CA VAL A 804 -23.38 3.66 24.77
C VAL A 804 -23.09 2.53 23.76
N ILE A 805 -23.85 1.42 23.82
CA ILE A 805 -23.69 0.26 22.91
C ILE A 805 -23.79 0.64 21.43
N TYR A 806 -24.64 1.61 21.06
CA TYR A 806 -24.86 2.01 19.66
C TYR A 806 -24.19 3.33 19.29
N GLU A 807 -23.52 4.00 20.25
CA GLU A 807 -22.84 5.28 20.03
C GLU A 807 -21.82 5.20 18.89
N ASP A 808 -21.12 4.06 18.79
CA ASP A 808 -20.16 3.75 17.73
C ASP A 808 -20.69 2.71 16.72
N SER A 809 -21.99 2.41 16.69
CA SER A 809 -22.51 1.37 15.77
C SER A 809 -22.38 1.77 14.30
N PHE A 810 -22.18 0.78 13.42
CA PHE A 810 -22.02 1.00 11.99
C PHE A 810 -23.18 0.41 11.18
N GLU A 811 -24.01 1.28 10.62
CA GLU A 811 -25.15 0.89 9.79
C GLU A 811 -24.75 0.73 8.32
N TRP A 812 -24.21 -0.44 7.96
CA TRP A 812 -23.73 -0.78 6.61
C TRP A 812 -24.62 -0.33 5.45
N ARG A 813 -25.95 -0.45 5.60
CA ARG A 813 -26.93 -0.08 4.57
C ARG A 813 -27.08 1.43 4.38
N PHE A 814 -26.94 2.20 5.46
CA PHE A 814 -27.11 3.65 5.44
C PHE A 814 -25.80 4.36 5.15
N GLU A 815 -24.68 3.79 5.61
CA GLU A 815 -23.37 4.40 5.38
C GLU A 815 -22.88 4.19 3.95
N PHE A 816 -23.26 3.07 3.31
CA PHE A 816 -22.87 2.75 1.93
C PHE A 816 -24.10 2.45 1.04
N PRO A 817 -24.78 3.46 0.48
CA PRO A 817 -25.93 3.23 -0.40
C PRO A 817 -25.57 2.52 -1.72
N GLN A 818 -24.29 2.48 -2.10
CA GLN A 818 -23.82 1.83 -3.33
C GLN A 818 -23.98 0.31 -3.29
N VAL A 819 -24.16 -0.29 -2.11
CA VAL A 819 -24.44 -1.72 -1.94
C VAL A 819 -25.94 -2.02 -1.76
N LEU A 820 -26.81 -1.04 -2.04
CA LEU A 820 -28.27 -1.22 -2.10
C LEU A 820 -28.76 -1.27 -3.56
N ASP A 821 -29.81 -2.03 -3.82
CA ASP A 821 -30.60 -1.90 -5.06
C ASP A 821 -31.62 -0.74 -4.95
N ASN A 822 -32.37 -0.50 -6.01
CA ASN A 822 -33.33 0.61 -6.05
C ASN A 822 -34.53 0.41 -5.11
N ASP A 823 -34.78 -0.84 -4.69
CA ASP A 823 -35.80 -1.18 -3.70
C ASP A 823 -35.28 -1.11 -2.25
N GLY A 824 -33.99 -0.77 -2.07
CA GLY A 824 -33.34 -0.67 -0.77
C GLY A 824 -32.91 -2.02 -0.17
N LYS A 825 -32.87 -3.09 -0.98
CA LYS A 825 -32.35 -4.37 -0.56
C LYS A 825 -30.82 -4.35 -0.60
N PHE A 826 -30.20 -4.97 0.40
CA PHE A 826 -28.75 -5.13 0.45
C PHE A 826 -28.27 -6.13 -0.61
N ILE A 827 -27.49 -5.64 -1.57
CA ILE A 827 -26.85 -6.43 -2.62
C ILE A 827 -25.54 -7.02 -2.07
N GLY A 828 -24.76 -6.22 -1.35
CA GLY A 828 -23.45 -6.58 -0.79
C GLY A 828 -22.25 -6.15 -1.65
N PHE A 829 -21.07 -6.63 -1.26
CA PHE A 829 -19.78 -6.34 -1.90
C PHE A 829 -19.32 -7.49 -2.82
N ASP A 830 -18.53 -7.17 -3.85
CA ASP A 830 -17.91 -8.18 -4.71
C ASP A 830 -16.69 -8.82 -4.01
N CYS A 831 -16.00 -8.06 -3.15
CA CYS A 831 -14.86 -8.53 -2.36
C CYS A 831 -14.86 -7.98 -0.94
N ILE A 832 -14.53 -8.82 0.04
CA ILE A 832 -14.18 -8.40 1.41
C ILE A 832 -12.73 -8.82 1.67
N ILE A 833 -11.87 -7.88 2.02
CA ILE A 833 -10.44 -8.13 2.20
C ILE A 833 -9.89 -7.35 3.40
N GLY A 834 -8.94 -7.91 4.14
CA GLY A 834 -8.35 -7.20 5.27
C GLY A 834 -7.59 -8.06 6.28
N ASN A 835 -7.19 -7.42 7.37
CA ASN A 835 -6.56 -8.04 8.54
C ASN A 835 -7.38 -7.71 9.81
N PRO A 836 -8.41 -8.52 10.14
CA PRO A 836 -9.23 -8.29 11.33
C PRO A 836 -8.42 -8.37 12.65
N PRO A 837 -8.87 -7.74 13.75
CA PRO A 837 -8.12 -7.70 15.01
C PRO A 837 -7.96 -9.07 15.72
N TYR A 838 -6.81 -9.31 16.36
CA TYR A 838 -6.47 -10.58 17.02
C TYR A 838 -6.65 -10.49 18.55
N ILE A 839 -7.90 -10.30 18.98
CA ILE A 839 -8.24 -10.08 20.38
C ILE A 839 -9.23 -11.15 20.85
N GLN A 840 -8.94 -11.78 21.99
CA GLN A 840 -9.86 -12.70 22.65
C GLN A 840 -11.08 -11.94 23.17
N LEU A 841 -12.28 -12.40 22.83
CA LEU A 841 -13.55 -11.74 23.17
C LEU A 841 -13.66 -11.48 24.69
N GLN A 842 -13.31 -12.45 25.53
CA GLN A 842 -13.30 -12.30 27.00
C GLN A 842 -12.48 -11.11 27.53
N LYS A 843 -11.47 -10.62 26.79
CA LYS A 843 -10.64 -9.48 27.21
C LYS A 843 -11.28 -8.11 26.90
N LEU A 844 -12.36 -8.09 26.12
CA LEU A 844 -13.06 -6.87 25.70
C LEU A 844 -14.12 -6.40 26.71
N GLY A 845 -14.28 -7.08 27.84
CA GLY A 845 -15.19 -6.66 28.92
C GLY A 845 -16.63 -6.47 28.44
N GLN A 846 -17.18 -5.26 28.60
CA GLN A 846 -18.56 -4.94 28.24
C GLN A 846 -18.83 -5.13 26.73
N ILE A 847 -17.87 -4.78 25.87
CA ILE A 847 -18.00 -4.93 24.41
C ILE A 847 -18.27 -6.40 24.03
N SER A 848 -17.64 -7.36 24.71
CA SER A 848 -17.90 -8.79 24.50
C SER A 848 -19.35 -9.17 24.76
N THR A 849 -19.98 -8.54 25.76
CA THR A 849 -21.38 -8.78 26.15
C THR A 849 -22.34 -8.14 25.14
N ASP A 850 -21.92 -7.04 24.53
CA ASP A 850 -22.71 -6.37 23.50
C ASP A 850 -22.65 -7.12 22.16
N LEU A 851 -21.49 -7.66 21.80
CA LEU A 851 -21.33 -8.55 20.64
C LEU A 851 -22.15 -9.85 20.76
N GLU A 852 -22.33 -10.38 21.98
CA GLU A 852 -23.18 -11.55 22.22
C GLU A 852 -24.63 -11.29 21.80
N LYS A 853 -25.14 -10.07 22.01
CA LYS A 853 -26.51 -9.66 21.65
C LYS A 853 -26.71 -9.55 20.13
N MET A 854 -25.63 -9.47 19.36
CA MET A 854 -25.69 -9.39 17.89
C MET A 854 -26.01 -10.75 17.23
N SER A 855 -26.11 -11.83 18.01
CA SER A 855 -26.57 -13.15 17.54
C SER A 855 -25.71 -13.75 16.42
N TYR A 856 -24.39 -13.58 16.48
CA TYR A 856 -23.44 -14.25 15.58
C TYR A 856 -23.40 -15.76 15.86
N GLU A 857 -23.51 -16.59 14.82
CA GLU A 857 -23.41 -18.06 14.90
C GLU A 857 -22.00 -18.52 15.36
N THR A 858 -20.99 -17.71 15.07
CA THR A 858 -19.58 -17.97 15.39
C THR A 858 -19.17 -17.41 16.77
N TYR A 859 -20.05 -16.73 17.50
CA TYR A 859 -19.72 -16.16 18.80
C TYR A 859 -19.43 -17.25 19.83
N ILE A 860 -18.19 -17.27 20.32
CA ILE A 860 -17.75 -18.08 21.45
C ILE A 860 -16.93 -17.17 22.35
N LYS A 861 -17.36 -16.97 23.61
CA LYS A 861 -16.74 -16.02 24.55
C LYS A 861 -15.23 -16.22 24.74
N THR A 862 -14.75 -17.46 24.68
CA THR A 862 -13.32 -17.81 24.79
C THR A 862 -12.55 -17.72 23.47
N GLY A 863 -13.25 -17.47 22.36
CA GLY A 863 -12.68 -17.32 21.03
C GLY A 863 -12.17 -15.92 20.74
N ASP A 864 -11.61 -15.78 19.54
CA ASP A 864 -11.08 -14.51 19.04
C ASP A 864 -12.12 -13.76 18.19
N ILE A 865 -12.09 -12.43 18.28
CA ILE A 865 -13.02 -11.51 17.61
C ILE A 865 -13.00 -11.64 16.08
N TYR A 866 -11.88 -12.01 15.46
CA TYR A 866 -11.80 -12.22 14.01
C TYR A 866 -12.78 -13.30 13.51
N SER A 867 -13.25 -14.21 14.38
CA SER A 867 -14.29 -15.19 14.03
C SER A 867 -15.60 -14.50 13.64
N LEU A 868 -15.95 -13.42 14.34
CA LEU A 868 -17.13 -12.60 14.05
C LEU A 868 -16.95 -11.82 12.75
N PHE A 869 -15.72 -11.36 12.46
CA PHE A 869 -15.40 -10.70 11.20
C PHE A 869 -15.52 -11.64 10.00
N TYR A 870 -15.14 -12.92 10.12
CA TYR A 870 -15.40 -13.91 9.06
C TYR A 870 -16.89 -14.05 8.78
N GLU A 871 -17.71 -14.19 9.82
CA GLU A 871 -19.16 -14.28 9.67
C GLU A 871 -19.75 -13.01 9.04
N LEU A 872 -19.37 -11.83 9.55
CA LEU A 872 -19.77 -10.54 8.99
C LEU A 872 -19.36 -10.43 7.52
N GLY A 873 -18.10 -10.71 7.19
CA GLY A 873 -17.57 -10.60 5.83
C GLY A 873 -18.35 -11.47 4.83
N ILE A 874 -18.65 -12.73 5.19
CA ILE A 874 -19.49 -13.60 4.35
C ILE A 874 -20.92 -13.04 4.23
N LYS A 875 -21.49 -12.46 5.30
CA LYS A 875 -22.81 -11.81 5.24
C LYS A 875 -22.80 -10.60 4.31
N LEU A 876 -21.74 -9.79 4.33
CA LEU A 876 -21.58 -8.59 3.50
C LEU A 876 -21.35 -8.87 2.01
N LEU A 877 -20.89 -10.06 1.64
CA LEU A 877 -20.62 -10.42 0.25
C LEU A 877 -21.89 -10.64 -0.58
N LYS A 878 -21.80 -10.35 -1.89
CA LYS A 878 -22.71 -10.85 -2.92
C LYS A 878 -22.58 -12.37 -3.06
N PRO A 879 -23.61 -13.09 -3.57
CA PRO A 879 -23.42 -14.46 -4.04
C PRO A 879 -22.22 -14.52 -5.00
N LYS A 880 -21.35 -15.52 -4.86
CA LYS A 880 -20.07 -15.68 -5.60
C LYS A 880 -19.01 -14.59 -5.38
N GLY A 881 -19.24 -13.67 -4.44
CA GLY A 881 -18.21 -12.73 -4.00
C GLY A 881 -17.12 -13.44 -3.18
N TYR A 882 -15.94 -12.82 -3.06
CA TYR A 882 -14.78 -13.41 -2.40
C TYR A 882 -14.39 -12.68 -1.11
N LEU A 883 -14.12 -13.45 -0.07
CA LEU A 883 -13.51 -13.02 1.18
C LEU A 883 -12.03 -13.41 1.18
N ALA A 884 -11.14 -12.52 1.58
CA ALA A 884 -9.72 -12.80 1.77
C ALA A 884 -9.22 -12.16 3.07
N PHE A 885 -8.98 -12.97 4.10
CA PHE A 885 -8.44 -12.47 5.38
C PHE A 885 -7.12 -13.14 5.76
N ILE A 886 -6.26 -12.36 6.40
CA ILE A 886 -5.14 -12.88 7.18
C ILE A 886 -5.53 -12.87 8.67
N THR A 887 -5.47 -14.03 9.32
CA THR A 887 -5.87 -14.20 10.74
C THR A 887 -4.93 -15.13 11.48
N SER A 888 -5.07 -15.26 12.80
CA SER A 888 -4.37 -16.33 13.51
C SER A 888 -4.86 -17.71 13.06
N ASN A 889 -3.97 -18.69 12.92
CA ASN A 889 -4.34 -20.04 12.50
C ASN A 889 -5.00 -20.89 13.61
N LYS A 890 -5.13 -20.35 14.84
CA LYS A 890 -5.63 -21.09 16.01
C LYS A 890 -7.04 -21.65 15.84
N TRP A 891 -7.93 -20.95 15.13
CA TRP A 891 -9.30 -21.42 14.89
C TRP A 891 -9.35 -22.77 14.15
N MET A 892 -8.29 -23.15 13.44
CA MET A 892 -8.22 -24.43 12.74
C MET A 892 -8.14 -25.63 13.70
N ARG A 893 -7.56 -25.43 14.90
CA ARG A 893 -7.23 -26.51 15.85
C ARG A 893 -7.90 -26.35 17.21
N ALA A 894 -8.21 -25.12 17.62
CA ALA A 894 -8.81 -24.84 18.91
C ALA A 894 -10.30 -25.21 18.96
N ALA A 895 -10.78 -25.52 20.18
CA ALA A 895 -12.18 -25.88 20.44
C ALA A 895 -13.14 -24.73 20.10
N TYR A 896 -12.80 -23.48 20.44
CA TYR A 896 -13.65 -22.33 20.10
C TYR A 896 -13.85 -22.14 18.59
N GLY A 897 -12.94 -22.66 17.76
CA GLY A 897 -13.03 -22.55 16.30
C GLY A 897 -14.02 -23.54 15.66
N GLU A 898 -14.63 -24.44 16.43
CA GLU A 898 -15.60 -25.42 15.91
C GLU A 898 -16.79 -24.74 15.22
N SER A 899 -17.37 -23.71 15.86
CA SER A 899 -18.47 -22.93 15.28
C SER A 899 -18.07 -22.25 13.97
N LEU A 900 -16.86 -21.70 13.90
CA LEU A 900 -16.33 -21.06 12.69
C LEU A 900 -16.09 -22.08 11.56
N ARG A 901 -15.49 -23.24 11.87
CA ARG A 901 -15.30 -24.32 10.87
C ARG A 901 -16.64 -24.82 10.33
N LYS A 902 -17.64 -24.99 11.21
CA LYS A 902 -19.00 -25.36 10.82
C LYS A 902 -19.62 -24.28 9.92
N TYR A 903 -19.49 -23.02 10.30
CA TYR A 903 -19.99 -21.89 9.51
C TYR A 903 -19.40 -21.86 8.10
N PHE A 904 -18.10 -22.11 7.93
CA PHE A 904 -17.48 -22.19 6.61
C PHE A 904 -18.07 -23.29 5.73
N VAL A 905 -18.35 -24.47 6.28
CA VAL A 905 -18.93 -25.59 5.53
C VAL A 905 -20.42 -25.34 5.19
N GLU A 906 -21.14 -24.65 6.07
CA GLU A 906 -22.59 -24.44 5.91
C GLU A 906 -22.95 -23.18 5.11
N LYS A 907 -22.10 -22.15 5.12
CA LYS A 907 -22.43 -20.80 4.63
C LYS A 907 -21.46 -20.24 3.59
N SER A 908 -20.33 -20.90 3.31
CA SER A 908 -19.36 -20.44 2.30
C SER A 908 -18.62 -21.60 1.63
N ASN A 909 -17.66 -21.28 0.76
CA ASN A 909 -16.81 -22.23 0.07
C ASN A 909 -15.33 -21.82 0.20
N PRO A 910 -14.59 -22.37 1.17
CA PRO A 910 -13.15 -22.15 1.29
C PRO A 910 -12.39 -22.65 0.05
N VAL A 911 -11.70 -21.73 -0.65
CA VAL A 911 -11.01 -22.00 -1.91
C VAL A 911 -9.50 -22.19 -1.71
N ILE A 912 -8.86 -21.29 -0.97
CA ILE A 912 -7.41 -21.29 -0.72
C ILE A 912 -7.14 -21.08 0.76
N LEU A 913 -6.28 -21.91 1.35
CA LEU A 913 -5.78 -21.78 2.71
C LEU A 913 -4.25 -21.86 2.72
N ILE A 914 -3.59 -20.82 3.22
CA ILE A 914 -2.13 -20.75 3.32
C ILE A 914 -1.78 -20.59 4.79
N ASP A 915 -1.17 -21.61 5.39
CA ASP A 915 -0.67 -21.56 6.77
C ASP A 915 0.82 -21.20 6.74
N PHE A 916 1.21 -20.17 7.50
CA PHE A 916 2.61 -19.73 7.55
C PHE A 916 3.50 -20.67 8.38
N GLY A 917 2.95 -21.70 9.03
CA GLY A 917 3.76 -22.80 9.59
C GLY A 917 4.76 -22.37 10.69
N GLY A 918 4.53 -21.21 11.33
CA GLY A 918 5.42 -20.61 12.33
C GLY A 918 6.43 -19.59 11.77
N VAL A 919 6.38 -19.29 10.47
CA VAL A 919 7.10 -18.15 9.87
C VAL A 919 6.50 -16.86 10.43
N GLN A 920 7.36 -16.00 11.02
CA GLN A 920 6.93 -14.73 11.60
C GLN A 920 6.62 -13.73 10.49
N VAL A 921 5.32 -13.51 10.24
CA VAL A 921 4.83 -12.49 9.29
C VAL A 921 4.94 -11.09 9.87
N PHE A 922 4.76 -10.94 11.18
CA PHE A 922 4.77 -9.66 11.87
C PHE A 922 6.01 -9.54 12.77
N ASP A 923 6.83 -8.50 12.56
CA ASP A 923 8.09 -8.26 13.29
C ASP A 923 7.97 -8.28 14.82
N THR A 924 6.80 -7.96 15.36
CA THR A 924 6.57 -7.75 16.79
C THR A 924 5.59 -8.74 17.42
N ALA A 925 4.94 -9.60 16.63
CA ALA A 925 3.93 -10.53 17.13
C ALA A 925 4.38 -11.99 16.97
N THR A 926 4.35 -12.76 18.07
CA THR A 926 4.64 -14.21 18.08
C THR A 926 3.42 -15.06 17.68
N VAL A 927 2.54 -14.51 16.84
CA VAL A 927 1.27 -15.15 16.47
C VAL A 927 1.45 -15.91 15.16
N ASP A 928 1.13 -17.21 15.18
CA ASP A 928 1.03 -18.01 13.96
C ASP A 928 -0.21 -17.58 13.16
N THR A 929 -0.01 -17.31 11.88
CA THR A 929 -0.99 -16.73 10.97
C THR A 929 -1.33 -17.66 9.81
N ASN A 930 -2.50 -17.43 9.20
CA ASN A 930 -2.89 -17.99 7.92
C ASN A 930 -3.55 -16.93 7.04
N ILE A 931 -3.58 -17.18 5.73
CA ILE A 931 -4.48 -16.51 4.79
C ILE A 931 -5.56 -17.49 4.38
N LEU A 932 -6.82 -17.06 4.46
CA LEU A 932 -7.97 -17.79 3.95
C LEU A 932 -8.67 -16.97 2.87
N ILE A 933 -8.83 -17.55 1.69
CA ILE A 933 -9.68 -17.04 0.62
C ILE A 933 -10.91 -17.96 0.50
N SER A 934 -12.10 -17.39 0.66
CA SER A 934 -13.38 -18.10 0.63
C SER A 934 -14.37 -17.41 -0.29
N GLU A 935 -15.17 -18.16 -1.02
CA GLU A 935 -16.24 -17.65 -1.87
C GLU A 935 -17.59 -17.75 -1.14
N LYS A 936 -18.50 -16.78 -1.31
CA LYS A 936 -19.90 -16.90 -0.89
C LYS A 936 -20.68 -17.81 -1.84
N ALA A 937 -20.40 -19.11 -1.73
CA ALA A 937 -21.01 -20.18 -2.49
C ALA A 937 -21.24 -21.40 -1.59
N LYS A 938 -21.90 -22.43 -2.13
CA LYS A 938 -22.04 -23.71 -1.44
C LYS A 938 -20.68 -24.40 -1.36
N TYR A 939 -20.35 -24.98 -0.21
CA TYR A 939 -19.10 -25.73 -0.04
C TYR A 939 -18.99 -26.92 -1.01
N GLU A 940 -17.86 -27.00 -1.71
CA GLU A 940 -17.59 -28.03 -2.73
C GLU A 940 -16.69 -29.17 -2.23
N GLY A 941 -15.98 -28.99 -1.12
CA GLY A 941 -15.04 -30.01 -0.61
C GLY A 941 -13.61 -29.94 -1.20
N GLU A 942 -13.33 -28.96 -2.07
CA GLU A 942 -12.07 -28.86 -2.84
C GLU A 942 -11.19 -27.67 -2.42
N THR A 943 -10.93 -27.52 -1.12
CA THR A 943 -10.05 -26.45 -0.63
C THR A 943 -8.58 -26.75 -0.94
N LYS A 944 -7.91 -25.86 -1.68
CA LYS A 944 -6.46 -25.94 -1.89
C LYS A 944 -5.75 -25.41 -0.65
N ALA A 945 -4.89 -26.21 -0.04
CA ALA A 945 -4.16 -25.82 1.15
C ALA A 945 -2.65 -26.01 1.00
N CYS A 946 -1.85 -25.08 1.54
CA CYS A 946 -0.41 -25.25 1.69
C CYS A 946 0.06 -24.76 3.06
N ILE A 947 1.20 -25.31 3.50
CA ILE A 947 1.92 -24.87 4.70
C ILE A 947 3.31 -24.43 4.25
N LEU A 948 3.73 -23.23 4.62
CA LEU A 948 5.05 -22.72 4.26
C LEU A 948 6.13 -23.36 5.15
N ASP A 949 7.27 -23.72 4.55
CA ASP A 949 8.44 -24.24 5.26
C ASP A 949 9.13 -23.11 6.06
N LYS A 950 9.79 -23.44 7.17
CA LYS A 950 10.57 -22.49 7.99
C LYS A 950 11.73 -21.84 7.23
N ASN A 951 12.20 -22.46 6.15
CA ASN A 951 13.22 -21.92 5.25
C ASN A 951 12.64 -20.94 4.20
N PHE A 952 11.33 -20.68 4.23
CA PHE A 952 10.68 -19.78 3.29
C PHE A 952 11.19 -18.34 3.44
N SER A 953 11.72 -17.80 2.35
CA SER A 953 12.02 -16.36 2.26
C SER A 953 10.72 -15.63 1.96
N ILE A 954 10.23 -14.93 2.98
CA ILE A 954 9.04 -14.07 2.93
C ILE A 954 9.08 -13.05 1.77
N ASN A 955 10.28 -12.68 1.31
CA ASN A 955 10.48 -11.68 0.26
C ASN A 955 10.24 -12.19 -1.18
N ASN A 956 10.02 -13.50 -1.39
CA ASN A 956 9.83 -14.10 -2.73
C ASN A 956 8.46 -14.78 -2.89
N THR A 957 7.38 -14.13 -2.43
CA THR A 957 6.01 -14.65 -2.57
C THR A 957 5.50 -14.67 -4.02
N SER A 958 6.15 -13.97 -4.95
CA SER A 958 5.77 -13.95 -6.37
C SER A 958 6.00 -15.27 -7.11
N ASP A 959 6.83 -16.15 -6.55
CA ASP A 959 7.31 -17.37 -7.20
C ASP A 959 6.40 -18.60 -6.98
N TYR A 960 5.31 -18.48 -6.19
CA TYR A 960 4.49 -19.63 -5.77
C TYR A 960 2.99 -19.40 -5.88
#